data_AF-A0A958IFZ3-F1
#
_entry.id   AF-A0A958IFZ3-F1
#
_cell.length_a   1.000
_cell.length_b   1.000
_cell.length_c   1.000
_cell.angle_alpha   90.00
_cell.angle_beta   90.00
_cell.angle_gamma   90.00
#
_symmetry.space_group_name_H-M   'P 1'
#
loop_
_entity.id
_entity.type
_entity.pdbx_description
1 polymer ?
#
loop_
_entity_poly.entity_id
_entity_poly.type
_entity_poly.pdbx_seq_one_letter_code
_entity_poly.pdbx_strand_id
1 'polypeptide(L)'
;MKRIVYILLLTLVLFTCTERIADKDDNSPFFKFITINNVIDVDGDSYAQSAELKYSLDYIGDIISDSLIIVLYKKRLSDSVFTIYKQTDPFLISADTETIFLDTENSGIYHGIYEFKLHILKLPEANVILELDKNNIPILTNLKLETSNEDITDNSTYNISNISWSNLIDNDNDQYTSSRHLNATIATNSESSKVVYTLLEYFTDSYFVYSTTDTFSVSNGANHTVQILVGAPNPQLDHGIYDFRFTLFSANNENLISLNSATEPNLNDLKFENATEDILNPNYNISNISWSNLIDNDNDQYTSSRQLNATIATNSESSKVVYTLLEYFTDSYFVYSTTDTFSVSNGTNHTVQILVGAPNPQLDHGIYDFRFTLFSANDENLISLNSATELNLNDLKFENATEDIPVIEYYISNISWSNSIDNDSDQYTVSRELNFTISSNSQYNQNVYISVDYLNASYIRYITSDLFVISPENQISFNYTIVDDLLSKNLYDFKINLHKAETGEILEYINGDNNTQLKSVKFENASQDAVVEFQILPAQWSSTIDGDIDSWAKSRKLNFRVTGGYDPPDIFAKIYYSDWPANAPYMHYYTLSPVVFSYIHDFEVTIGSPNLELSFASYDFKIELLYAADSSLIAAQTFSENSDLNDVRFETSTEDTISIVQISDMWWSDIIDNDGDGYRQAGTL
;
A
#
# COMPACT_ATOMS: atom_id res chain seq x y z
N MET A 1 -3.51 43.96 -16.94
CA MET A 1 -4.51 44.76 -17.68
C MET A 1 -4.11 46.25 -17.62
N LYS A 2 -3.23 46.68 -18.53
CA LYS A 2 -2.91 48.08 -18.82
C LYS A 2 -3.12 48.23 -20.33
N ARG A 3 -4.11 49.01 -20.78
CA ARG A 3 -4.33 49.30 -22.19
C ARG A 3 -3.53 50.54 -22.55
N ILE A 4 -2.58 50.40 -23.47
CA ILE A 4 -1.94 51.50 -24.18
C ILE A 4 -2.69 51.64 -25.50
N VAL A 5 -3.25 52.82 -25.75
CA VAL A 5 -3.87 53.21 -27.02
C VAL A 5 -2.79 53.87 -27.86
N TYR A 6 -2.48 53.33 -29.03
CA TYR A 6 -1.67 54.00 -30.05
C TYR A 6 -2.60 54.76 -30.99
N ILE A 7 -2.40 56.08 -31.08
CA ILE A 7 -3.00 56.95 -32.10
C ILE A 7 -2.05 56.91 -33.31
N LEU A 8 -2.54 56.43 -34.45
CA LEU A 8 -1.80 56.42 -35.72
C LEU A 8 -1.84 57.82 -36.34
N LEU A 9 -0.67 58.43 -36.52
CA LEU A 9 -0.49 59.75 -37.12
C LEU A 9 -0.46 59.59 -38.66
N LEU A 10 -1.54 59.96 -39.35
CA LEU A 10 -1.59 59.95 -40.82
C LEU A 10 -0.74 61.11 -41.35
N THR A 11 0.27 60.79 -42.16
CA THR A 11 1.22 61.76 -42.71
C THR A 11 0.65 62.33 -44.01
N LEU A 12 0.22 63.59 -43.99
CA LEU A 12 -0.26 64.32 -45.17
C LEU A 12 0.93 64.60 -46.11
N VAL A 13 1.00 63.90 -47.25
CA VAL A 13 2.01 64.16 -48.29
C VAL A 13 1.53 65.34 -49.16
N LEU A 14 2.03 66.53 -48.86
CA LEU A 14 1.85 67.72 -49.72
C LEU A 14 2.81 67.62 -50.91
N PHE A 15 2.29 67.29 -52.10
CA PHE A 15 3.00 67.51 -53.36
C PHE A 15 2.80 68.96 -53.82
N THR A 16 3.74 69.85 -53.50
CA THR A 16 3.80 71.18 -54.13
C THR A 16 4.82 71.16 -55.25
N CYS A 17 4.39 70.96 -56.50
CA CYS A 17 5.23 71.21 -57.67
C CYS A 17 5.03 72.66 -58.11
N THR A 18 6.04 73.52 -57.93
CA THR A 18 5.99 74.91 -58.39
C THR A 18 6.82 75.04 -59.67
N GLU A 19 6.19 74.99 -60.83
CA GLU A 19 6.86 75.29 -62.11
C GLU A 19 6.70 76.77 -62.46
N ARG A 20 7.83 77.45 -62.71
CA ARG A 20 7.88 78.82 -63.22
C ARG A 20 7.93 78.75 -64.74
N ILE A 21 6.87 79.19 -65.41
CA ILE A 21 6.78 79.18 -66.86
C ILE A 21 7.02 80.61 -67.35
N ALA A 22 8.24 80.89 -67.83
CA ALA A 22 8.54 82.14 -68.51
C ALA A 22 8.56 81.86 -70.02
N ASP A 23 7.58 82.38 -70.76
CA ASP A 23 7.68 82.45 -72.21
C ASP A 23 8.61 83.60 -72.61
N LYS A 24 9.34 83.45 -73.72
CA LYS A 24 10.58 84.19 -74.01
C LYS A 24 10.38 85.49 -74.81
N ASP A 25 9.14 86.00 -74.89
CA ASP A 25 8.82 87.27 -75.54
C ASP A 25 8.45 88.34 -74.49
N ASP A 26 9.24 89.42 -74.44
CA ASP A 26 9.26 90.48 -73.41
C ASP A 26 7.98 91.36 -73.30
N ASN A 27 6.82 90.92 -73.79
CA ASN A 27 5.57 91.72 -73.77
C ASN A 27 4.26 90.90 -73.58
N SER A 28 4.32 89.68 -73.06
CA SER A 28 3.15 88.81 -72.82
C SER A 28 2.92 88.49 -71.33
N PRO A 29 1.66 88.30 -70.88
CA PRO A 29 1.39 87.79 -69.54
C PRO A 29 1.90 86.36 -69.40
N PHE A 30 2.43 86.04 -68.24
CA PHE A 30 2.90 84.69 -67.90
C PHE A 30 2.43 84.31 -66.49
N PHE A 31 2.43 83.01 -66.21
CA PHE A 31 2.10 82.52 -64.88
C PHE A 31 3.34 82.48 -64.01
N LYS A 32 3.27 83.13 -62.85
CA LYS A 32 4.30 83.04 -61.81
C LYS A 32 4.32 81.63 -61.20
N PHE A 33 3.14 81.04 -61.01
CA PHE A 33 2.94 79.63 -60.68
C PHE A 33 1.52 79.20 -61.02
N ILE A 34 1.35 77.90 -61.21
CA ILE A 34 0.07 77.20 -61.15
C ILE A 34 0.24 75.94 -60.29
N THR A 35 -0.71 75.65 -59.41
CA THR A 35 -0.66 74.48 -58.52
C THR A 35 -2.06 73.94 -58.30
N ILE A 36 -2.18 72.63 -58.13
CA ILE A 36 -3.40 72.00 -57.62
C ILE A 36 -3.17 71.69 -56.15
N ASN A 37 -4.00 72.23 -55.28
CA ASN A 37 -3.96 72.03 -53.85
C ASN A 37 -5.31 71.54 -53.34
N ASN A 38 -5.39 71.20 -52.06
CA ASN A 38 -6.64 70.84 -51.38
C ASN A 38 -7.45 69.78 -52.16
N VAL A 39 -6.74 68.74 -52.62
CA VAL A 39 -7.35 67.56 -53.21
C VAL A 39 -8.06 66.82 -52.09
N ILE A 40 -9.38 66.69 -52.17
CA ILE A 40 -10.18 65.93 -51.22
C ILE A 40 -10.54 64.61 -51.90
N ASP A 41 -9.99 63.53 -51.37
CA ASP A 41 -10.24 62.13 -51.71
C ASP A 41 -10.55 61.44 -50.37
N VAL A 42 -11.81 61.06 -50.16
CA VAL A 42 -12.35 60.60 -48.87
C VAL A 42 -12.16 59.10 -48.71
N ASP A 43 -12.30 58.30 -49.77
CA ASP A 43 -12.19 56.84 -49.72
C ASP A 43 -10.77 56.29 -50.02
N GLY A 44 -9.87 57.13 -50.56
CA GLY A 44 -8.47 56.83 -50.81
C GLY A 44 -8.20 56.07 -52.11
N ASP A 45 -9.15 55.98 -53.03
CA ASP A 45 -9.01 55.27 -54.31
C ASP A 45 -8.21 56.06 -55.38
N SER A 46 -7.75 57.27 -55.02
CA SER A 46 -7.06 58.25 -55.84
C SER A 46 -7.92 59.05 -56.81
N TYR A 47 -9.25 58.98 -56.76
CA TYR A 47 -10.17 59.93 -57.40
C TYR A 47 -10.64 60.95 -56.36
N ALA A 48 -10.50 62.23 -56.68
CA ALA A 48 -10.85 63.29 -55.74
C ALA A 48 -12.23 63.87 -56.02
N GLN A 49 -13.06 64.02 -55.00
CA GLN A 49 -14.33 64.77 -55.13
C GLN A 49 -14.13 66.26 -55.39
N SER A 50 -12.98 66.84 -55.01
CA SER A 50 -12.68 68.23 -55.34
C SER A 50 -11.18 68.52 -55.34
N ALA A 51 -10.80 69.57 -56.05
CA ALA A 51 -9.44 70.09 -56.08
C ALA A 51 -9.44 71.61 -56.26
N GLU A 52 -8.43 72.31 -55.74
CA GLU A 52 -8.29 73.76 -55.87
C GLU A 52 -7.14 74.10 -56.82
N LEU A 53 -7.45 74.66 -58.00
CA LEU A 53 -6.45 75.18 -58.93
C LEU A 53 -6.09 76.61 -58.53
N LYS A 54 -4.89 76.79 -57.96
CA LYS A 54 -4.34 78.12 -57.63
C LYS A 54 -3.40 78.59 -58.71
N TYR A 55 -3.53 79.83 -59.13
CA TYR A 55 -2.63 80.46 -60.08
C TYR A 55 -2.29 81.89 -59.68
N SER A 56 -1.13 82.36 -60.12
CA SER A 56 -0.73 83.76 -60.01
C SER A 56 -0.21 84.22 -61.37
N LEU A 57 -0.76 85.32 -61.86
CA LEU A 57 -0.36 85.95 -63.11
C LEU A 57 0.60 87.10 -62.83
N ASP A 58 1.58 87.25 -63.72
CA ASP A 58 2.51 88.36 -63.72
C ASP A 58 2.69 88.86 -65.17
N TYR A 59 3.10 90.11 -65.34
CA TYR A 59 3.24 90.75 -66.64
C TYR A 59 4.56 91.52 -66.71
N ILE A 60 5.35 91.25 -67.75
CA ILE A 60 6.54 92.04 -68.08
C ILE A 60 6.16 92.90 -69.29
N GLY A 61 6.00 94.21 -69.08
CA GLY A 61 5.65 95.20 -70.11
C GLY A 61 4.94 96.45 -69.54
N ASP A 62 4.72 97.46 -70.37
CA ASP A 62 3.93 98.65 -69.99
C ASP A 62 2.47 98.26 -69.71
N ILE A 63 1.89 98.86 -68.66
CA ILE A 63 0.56 98.53 -68.11
C ILE A 63 -0.49 98.38 -69.23
N ILE A 64 -0.99 97.16 -69.43
CA ILE A 64 -2.15 96.92 -70.28
C ILE A 64 -3.39 97.44 -69.53
N SER A 65 -4.08 98.45 -70.08
CA SER A 65 -5.36 98.97 -69.53
C SER A 65 -6.57 98.08 -69.85
N ASP A 66 -6.34 96.90 -70.44
CA ASP A 66 -7.38 96.04 -70.99
C ASP A 66 -7.79 94.96 -69.99
N SER A 67 -9.09 94.70 -69.90
CA SER A 67 -9.62 93.64 -69.05
C SER A 67 -9.33 92.26 -69.64
N LEU A 68 -8.97 91.32 -68.79
CA LEU A 68 -8.75 89.92 -69.12
C LEU A 68 -9.84 89.04 -68.53
N ILE A 69 -10.08 87.90 -69.18
CA ILE A 69 -10.84 86.79 -68.59
C ILE A 69 -10.02 85.52 -68.70
N ILE A 70 -10.21 84.62 -67.74
CA ILE A 70 -9.69 83.26 -67.79
C ILE A 70 -10.84 82.32 -68.12
N VAL A 71 -10.64 81.47 -69.11
CA VAL A 71 -11.55 80.39 -69.45
C VAL A 71 -10.82 79.07 -69.22
N LEU A 72 -11.26 78.33 -68.21
CA LEU A 72 -10.83 76.98 -67.94
C LEU A 72 -11.74 76.02 -68.71
N TYR A 73 -11.13 75.16 -69.51
CA TYR A 73 -11.79 74.09 -70.23
C TYR A 73 -11.47 72.76 -69.59
N LYS A 74 -12.39 71.80 -69.70
CA LYS A 74 -12.20 70.41 -69.32
C LYS A 74 -12.51 69.47 -70.48
N LYS A 75 -11.89 68.30 -70.45
CA LYS A 75 -12.18 67.17 -71.32
C LYS A 75 -11.94 65.90 -70.50
N ARG A 76 -12.96 65.05 -70.35
CA ARG A 76 -12.73 63.70 -69.81
C ARG A 76 -11.90 62.95 -70.84
N LEU A 77 -10.93 62.12 -70.42
CA LEU A 77 -10.07 61.37 -71.35
C LEU A 77 -10.85 60.47 -72.34
N SER A 78 -12.07 60.07 -71.97
CA SER A 78 -13.01 59.35 -72.85
C SER A 78 -13.66 60.22 -73.92
N ASP A 79 -13.64 61.54 -73.77
CA ASP A 79 -14.32 62.49 -74.65
C ASP A 79 -13.35 63.04 -75.69
N SER A 80 -13.88 63.40 -76.86
CA SER A 80 -13.06 63.88 -77.99
C SER A 80 -12.87 65.41 -78.03
N VAL A 81 -13.62 66.18 -77.24
CA VAL A 81 -13.66 67.66 -77.34
C VAL A 81 -13.61 68.31 -75.95
N PHE A 82 -12.88 69.44 -75.85
CA PHE A 82 -12.89 70.29 -74.66
C PHE A 82 -14.19 71.10 -74.56
N THR A 83 -14.77 71.16 -73.38
CA THR A 83 -15.92 72.02 -73.04
C THR A 83 -15.50 73.05 -72.00
N ILE A 84 -16.16 74.22 -71.99
CA ILE A 84 -15.88 75.26 -70.98
C ILE A 84 -16.31 74.71 -69.62
N TYR A 85 -15.37 74.69 -68.69
CA TYR A 85 -15.62 74.35 -67.30
C TYR A 85 -16.02 75.58 -66.50
N LYS A 86 -15.20 76.64 -66.56
CA LYS A 86 -15.44 77.88 -65.82
C LYS A 86 -14.83 79.07 -66.56
N GLN A 87 -15.50 80.20 -66.48
CA GLN A 87 -15.01 81.49 -66.96
C GLN A 87 -15.03 82.49 -65.79
N THR A 88 -13.97 83.26 -65.63
CA THR A 88 -13.91 84.33 -64.61
C THR A 88 -14.63 85.59 -65.09
N ASP A 89 -15.00 86.46 -64.16
CA ASP A 89 -15.37 87.84 -64.50
C ASP A 89 -14.15 88.60 -65.06
N PRO A 90 -14.34 89.67 -65.85
CA PRO A 90 -13.25 90.49 -66.35
C PRO A 90 -12.44 91.12 -65.21
N PHE A 91 -11.11 90.97 -65.25
CA PHE A 91 -10.20 91.51 -64.24
C PHE A 91 -9.00 92.24 -64.89
N LEU A 92 -8.33 93.09 -64.12
CA LEU A 92 -7.06 93.71 -64.50
C LEU A 92 -5.93 92.91 -63.85
N ILE A 93 -4.77 92.79 -64.50
CA ILE A 93 -3.62 92.09 -63.91
C ILE A 93 -3.17 92.84 -62.65
N SER A 94 -3.43 92.29 -61.47
CA SER A 94 -2.78 92.65 -60.21
C SER A 94 -1.89 91.49 -59.76
N ALA A 95 -0.83 91.78 -59.01
CA ALA A 95 0.17 90.77 -58.57
C ALA A 95 -0.36 89.77 -57.51
N ASP A 96 -1.67 89.62 -57.38
CA ASP A 96 -2.32 88.80 -56.38
C ASP A 96 -2.58 87.37 -56.91
N THR A 97 -2.72 86.42 -55.99
CA THR A 97 -3.02 85.02 -56.31
C THR A 97 -4.53 84.84 -56.42
N GLU A 98 -4.99 84.21 -57.50
CA GLU A 98 -6.40 83.84 -57.68
C GLU A 98 -6.56 82.31 -57.64
N THR A 99 -7.78 81.87 -57.34
CA THR A 99 -8.10 80.46 -57.11
C THR A 99 -9.37 80.06 -57.85
N ILE A 100 -9.28 79.02 -58.67
CA ILE A 100 -10.43 78.34 -59.27
C ILE A 100 -10.66 77.03 -58.52
N PHE A 101 -11.80 76.95 -57.80
CA PHE A 101 -12.26 75.70 -57.21
C PHE A 101 -12.82 74.76 -58.28
N LEU A 102 -12.26 73.55 -58.35
CA LEU A 102 -12.76 72.42 -59.11
C LEU A 102 -13.63 71.57 -58.17
N ASP A 103 -14.93 71.84 -58.18
CA ASP A 103 -15.92 71.11 -57.38
C ASP A 103 -16.78 70.27 -58.34
N THR A 104 -16.88 68.96 -58.10
CA THR A 104 -17.60 68.05 -58.98
C THR A 104 -19.12 68.15 -58.84
N GLU A 105 -19.64 68.64 -57.72
CA GLU A 105 -21.09 68.65 -57.45
C GLU A 105 -21.88 69.63 -58.31
N ASN A 106 -21.26 70.74 -58.74
CA ASN A 106 -21.96 71.83 -59.44
C ASN A 106 -21.54 72.04 -60.91
N SER A 107 -20.72 71.14 -61.46
CA SER A 107 -19.93 71.46 -62.66
C SER A 107 -19.95 70.39 -63.77
N GLY A 108 -20.81 69.38 -63.63
CA GLY A 108 -20.98 68.30 -64.61
C GLY A 108 -19.72 67.45 -64.79
N ILE A 109 -18.89 67.33 -63.75
CA ILE A 109 -17.79 66.38 -63.67
C ILE A 109 -18.35 65.07 -63.08
N TYR A 110 -18.06 63.95 -63.73
CA TYR A 110 -18.46 62.59 -63.31
C TYR A 110 -17.19 61.79 -63.01
N HIS A 111 -17.28 60.66 -62.31
CA HIS A 111 -16.13 59.77 -62.09
C HIS A 111 -15.34 59.54 -63.38
N GLY A 112 -14.07 59.93 -63.41
CA GLY A 112 -13.21 59.79 -64.57
C GLY A 112 -11.91 60.58 -64.48
N ILE A 113 -11.06 60.38 -65.48
CA ILE A 113 -9.78 61.08 -65.59
C ILE A 113 -9.96 62.27 -66.53
N TYR A 114 -9.55 63.46 -66.09
CA TYR A 114 -9.75 64.71 -66.81
C TYR A 114 -8.44 65.36 -67.26
N GLU A 115 -8.52 65.99 -68.42
CA GLU A 115 -7.54 66.91 -68.98
C GLU A 115 -8.14 68.32 -68.95
N PHE A 116 -7.42 69.27 -68.37
CA PHE A 116 -7.79 70.67 -68.33
C PHE A 116 -6.88 71.49 -69.22
N LYS A 117 -7.42 72.57 -69.77
CA LYS A 117 -6.63 73.60 -70.44
C LYS A 117 -7.17 74.98 -70.12
N LEU A 118 -6.29 75.97 -70.03
CA LEU A 118 -6.62 77.32 -69.59
C LEU A 118 -6.28 78.31 -70.70
N HIS A 119 -7.26 79.15 -71.06
CA HIS A 119 -7.05 80.28 -71.97
C HIS A 119 -7.17 81.58 -71.20
N ILE A 120 -6.24 82.51 -71.44
CA ILE A 120 -6.40 83.92 -71.07
C ILE A 120 -6.82 84.67 -72.32
N LEU A 121 -7.93 85.39 -72.23
CA LEU A 121 -8.45 86.18 -73.33
C LEU A 121 -8.43 87.66 -72.99
N LYS A 122 -8.07 88.48 -73.98
CA LYS A 122 -8.09 89.94 -73.90
C LYS A 122 -9.43 90.48 -74.40
N LEU A 123 -10.10 91.30 -73.58
CA LEU A 123 -11.36 91.96 -73.95
C LEU A 123 -11.13 93.34 -74.59
N PRO A 124 -12.07 93.82 -75.44
CA PRO A 124 -13.35 93.20 -75.81
C PRO A 124 -13.25 92.15 -76.93
N GLU A 125 -12.09 92.00 -77.56
CA GLU A 125 -11.93 91.22 -78.79
C GLU A 125 -11.97 89.69 -78.56
N ALA A 126 -11.86 89.24 -77.31
CA ALA A 126 -11.76 87.82 -76.91
C ALA A 126 -10.63 87.08 -77.64
N ASN A 127 -9.52 87.78 -77.89
CA ASN A 127 -8.33 87.19 -78.47
C ASN A 127 -7.59 86.39 -77.40
N VAL A 128 -7.26 85.12 -77.68
CA VAL A 128 -6.44 84.29 -76.79
C VAL A 128 -5.02 84.86 -76.79
N ILE A 129 -4.56 85.32 -75.64
CA ILE A 129 -3.20 85.86 -75.47
C ILE A 129 -2.27 84.86 -74.81
N LEU A 130 -2.82 83.84 -74.14
CA LEU A 130 -2.07 82.72 -73.58
C LEU A 130 -2.95 81.47 -73.54
N GLU A 131 -2.42 80.35 -74.05
CA GLU A 131 -3.01 79.02 -73.92
C GLU A 131 -2.06 78.12 -73.13
N LEU A 132 -2.60 77.49 -72.10
CA LEU A 132 -1.92 76.47 -71.30
C LEU A 132 -2.67 75.17 -71.42
N ASP A 133 -1.98 74.15 -71.93
CA ASP A 133 -2.49 72.80 -72.03
C ASP A 133 -1.54 71.82 -71.34
N LYS A 134 -1.76 70.53 -71.57
CA LYS A 134 -0.92 69.44 -71.05
C LYS A 134 0.56 69.53 -71.38
N ASN A 135 0.90 70.11 -72.53
CA ASN A 135 2.27 70.17 -73.00
C ASN A 135 3.03 71.27 -72.25
N ASN A 136 2.29 72.29 -71.84
CA ASN A 136 2.83 73.44 -71.13
C ASN A 136 2.80 73.22 -69.61
N ILE A 137 1.78 72.53 -69.10
CA ILE A 137 1.52 72.33 -67.67
C ILE A 137 1.04 70.89 -67.42
N PRO A 138 1.95 69.94 -67.11
CA PRO A 138 1.59 68.54 -66.91
C PRO A 138 0.56 68.30 -65.80
N ILE A 139 0.55 69.15 -64.76
CA ILE A 139 -0.39 69.04 -63.63
C ILE A 139 -1.86 69.27 -64.04
N LEU A 140 -2.12 69.85 -65.20
CA LEU A 140 -3.47 69.97 -65.76
C LEU A 140 -3.96 68.69 -66.45
N THR A 141 -3.18 67.60 -66.42
CA THR A 141 -3.58 66.31 -66.99
C THR A 141 -3.73 65.22 -65.95
N ASN A 142 -4.48 64.19 -66.35
CA ASN A 142 -4.70 62.99 -65.56
C ASN A 142 -5.31 63.26 -64.19
N LEU A 143 -6.05 64.36 -64.03
CA LEU A 143 -6.72 64.65 -62.77
C LEU A 143 -7.92 63.71 -62.63
N LYS A 144 -7.80 62.77 -61.70
CA LYS A 144 -8.84 61.81 -61.36
C LYS A 144 -9.86 62.50 -60.47
N LEU A 145 -11.09 62.65 -60.97
CA LEU A 145 -12.17 63.31 -60.24
C LEU A 145 -13.40 62.42 -60.21
N GLU A 146 -14.17 62.49 -59.13
CA GLU A 146 -15.43 61.79 -58.98
C GLU A 146 -16.47 62.54 -58.16
N THR A 147 -17.68 62.00 -58.04
CA THR A 147 -18.75 62.66 -57.28
C THR A 147 -18.70 62.27 -55.81
N SER A 148 -19.19 63.13 -54.92
CA SER A 148 -19.27 62.86 -53.47
C SER A 148 -20.11 61.63 -53.09
N ASN A 149 -20.99 61.17 -53.99
CA ASN A 149 -21.75 59.92 -53.82
C ASN A 149 -20.93 58.67 -54.20
N GLU A 150 -19.83 58.84 -54.92
CA GLU A 150 -18.90 57.77 -55.28
C GLU A 150 -17.73 57.74 -54.27
N ASP A 151 -17.33 58.91 -53.74
CA ASP A 151 -16.27 59.11 -52.74
C ASP A 151 -16.78 58.87 -51.28
N ILE A 152 -17.35 57.69 -51.01
CA ILE A 152 -17.85 57.28 -49.67
C ILE A 152 -16.93 56.21 -49.05
N THR A 153 -16.47 56.45 -47.82
CA THR A 153 -15.67 55.47 -47.06
C THR A 153 -16.44 54.16 -46.84
N ASP A 154 -16.13 53.13 -47.63
CA ASP A 154 -16.56 51.75 -47.37
C ASP A 154 -15.77 51.21 -46.17
N ASN A 155 -16.33 51.39 -44.96
CA ASN A 155 -15.78 50.93 -43.67
C ASN A 155 -15.77 49.39 -43.51
N SER A 156 -15.87 48.63 -44.59
CA SER A 156 -15.87 47.17 -44.54
C SER A 156 -14.47 46.59 -44.33
N THR A 157 -14.23 46.09 -43.12
CA THR A 157 -12.98 45.42 -42.72
C THR A 157 -13.10 43.91 -42.91
N TYR A 158 -12.20 43.34 -43.69
CA TYR A 158 -12.02 41.90 -43.85
C TYR A 158 -10.77 41.52 -43.06
N ASN A 159 -10.91 40.69 -42.03
CA ASN A 159 -9.82 40.36 -41.12
C ASN A 159 -9.71 38.85 -40.92
N ILE A 160 -8.47 38.38 -40.71
CA ILE A 160 -8.24 37.02 -40.23
C ILE A 160 -8.55 37.02 -38.73
N SER A 161 -9.63 36.33 -38.34
CA SER A 161 -10.15 36.35 -36.97
C SER A 161 -9.59 35.24 -36.07
N ASN A 162 -9.14 34.14 -36.67
CA ASN A 162 -8.54 33.01 -35.96
C ASN A 162 -7.58 32.24 -36.85
N ILE A 163 -6.50 31.74 -36.26
CA ILE A 163 -5.54 30.83 -36.89
C ILE A 163 -5.25 29.70 -35.91
N SER A 164 -5.36 28.45 -36.36
CA SER A 164 -5.02 27.29 -35.54
C SER A 164 -4.53 26.11 -36.38
N TRP A 165 -3.76 25.22 -35.75
CA TRP A 165 -3.33 23.96 -36.36
C TRP A 165 -4.19 22.80 -35.87
N SER A 166 -4.45 21.83 -36.76
CA SER A 166 -5.11 20.57 -36.44
C SER A 166 -4.45 19.40 -37.17
N ASN A 167 -4.88 18.17 -36.88
CA ASN A 167 -4.44 16.94 -37.55
C ASN A 167 -2.91 16.78 -37.59
N LEU A 168 -2.28 16.83 -36.41
CA LEU A 168 -0.85 16.63 -36.25
C LEU A 168 -0.51 15.14 -36.44
N ILE A 169 0.45 14.85 -37.31
CA ILE A 169 1.01 13.50 -37.48
C ILE A 169 2.46 13.51 -36.98
N ASP A 170 2.69 12.84 -35.85
CA ASP A 170 3.96 12.62 -35.14
C ASP A 170 3.90 11.17 -34.63
N ASN A 171 4.40 10.23 -35.42
CA ASN A 171 4.33 8.79 -35.17
C ASN A 171 5.43 8.30 -34.23
N ASP A 172 6.60 8.93 -34.21
CA ASP A 172 7.71 8.55 -33.34
C ASP A 172 7.74 9.31 -31.99
N ASN A 173 6.88 10.31 -31.82
CA ASN A 173 6.69 11.17 -30.65
C ASN A 173 7.90 12.05 -30.30
N ASP A 174 8.67 12.48 -31.28
CA ASP A 174 9.83 13.37 -31.07
C ASP A 174 9.46 14.88 -30.99
N GLN A 175 8.17 15.21 -31.16
CA GLN A 175 7.56 16.55 -31.21
C GLN A 175 7.70 17.30 -32.55
N TYR A 176 8.38 16.72 -33.53
CA TYR A 176 8.29 17.13 -34.93
C TYR A 176 7.10 16.40 -35.57
N THR A 177 6.57 16.96 -36.65
CA THR A 177 5.44 16.32 -37.34
C THR A 177 5.71 16.26 -38.81
N SER A 178 5.36 15.13 -39.42
CA SER A 178 5.37 14.96 -40.86
C SER A 178 4.27 15.75 -41.59
N SER A 179 3.16 16.08 -40.91
CA SER A 179 2.12 16.97 -41.45
C SER A 179 1.18 17.57 -40.40
N ARG A 180 0.59 18.73 -40.73
CA ARG A 180 -0.47 19.43 -39.98
C ARG A 180 -1.39 20.23 -40.92
N HIS A 181 -2.63 20.49 -40.52
CA HIS A 181 -3.55 21.39 -41.22
C HIS A 181 -3.57 22.77 -40.56
N LEU A 182 -3.26 23.81 -41.32
CA LEU A 182 -3.50 25.20 -40.94
C LEU A 182 -4.97 25.55 -41.22
N ASN A 183 -5.68 26.01 -40.20
CA ASN A 183 -7.05 26.48 -40.29
C ASN A 183 -7.07 27.98 -40.03
N ALA A 184 -7.49 28.77 -41.02
CA ALA A 184 -7.63 30.21 -40.88
C ALA A 184 -9.08 30.63 -41.10
N THR A 185 -9.65 31.35 -40.14
CA THR A 185 -11.00 31.91 -40.25
C THR A 185 -10.92 33.37 -40.68
N ILE A 186 -11.59 33.69 -41.78
CA ILE A 186 -11.71 35.04 -42.33
C ILE A 186 -13.09 35.56 -41.96
N ALA A 187 -13.13 36.65 -41.21
CA ALA A 187 -14.35 37.35 -40.83
C ALA A 187 -14.49 38.63 -41.63
N THR A 188 -15.73 38.95 -41.99
CA THR A 188 -16.09 40.23 -42.60
C THR A 188 -17.26 40.85 -41.84
N ASN A 189 -17.22 42.17 -41.66
CA ASN A 189 -18.39 42.96 -41.24
C ASN A 189 -19.07 43.65 -42.43
N SER A 190 -18.66 43.31 -43.66
CA SER A 190 -19.21 43.88 -44.89
C SER A 190 -20.54 43.25 -45.27
N GLU A 191 -21.49 44.09 -45.71
CA GLU A 191 -22.70 43.64 -46.41
C GLU A 191 -22.43 43.36 -47.91
N SER A 192 -21.29 43.81 -48.44
CA SER A 192 -20.86 43.52 -49.81
C SER A 192 -19.99 42.25 -49.86
N SER A 193 -20.01 41.53 -50.98
CA SER A 193 -19.14 40.38 -51.21
C SER A 193 -17.83 40.81 -51.86
N LYS A 194 -16.67 40.44 -51.29
CA LYS A 194 -15.37 40.56 -51.97
C LYS A 194 -14.85 39.19 -52.38
N VAL A 195 -14.20 39.14 -53.54
CA VAL A 195 -13.44 37.98 -54.02
C VAL A 195 -12.00 38.13 -53.54
N VAL A 196 -11.50 37.14 -52.82
CA VAL A 196 -10.19 37.15 -52.15
C VAL A 196 -9.44 35.86 -52.39
N TYR A 197 -8.14 35.84 -52.12
CA TYR A 197 -7.33 34.62 -52.03
C TYR A 197 -6.33 34.75 -50.88
N THR A 198 -5.74 33.63 -50.46
CA THR A 198 -4.77 33.59 -49.37
C THR A 198 -3.44 33.02 -49.80
N LEU A 199 -2.38 33.51 -49.17
CA LEU A 199 -1.01 33.08 -49.35
C LEU A 199 -0.46 32.59 -48.00
N LEU A 200 0.01 31.35 -47.96
CA LEU A 200 0.79 30.81 -46.84
C LEU A 200 2.26 30.78 -47.23
N GLU A 201 3.09 31.40 -46.40
CA GLU A 201 4.53 31.47 -46.57
C GLU A 201 5.23 30.95 -45.31
N TYR A 202 6.42 30.41 -45.47
CA TYR A 202 7.28 29.97 -44.36
C TYR A 202 8.63 30.66 -44.44
N PHE A 203 9.26 30.85 -43.28
CA PHE A 203 10.55 31.50 -43.14
C PHE A 203 11.62 30.48 -42.75
N THR A 204 12.74 30.52 -43.47
CA THR A 204 13.99 29.86 -43.07
C THR A 204 15.08 30.93 -42.95
N ASP A 205 15.52 31.45 -44.09
CA ASP A 205 16.39 32.64 -44.21
C ASP A 205 15.65 33.82 -44.89
N SER A 206 14.59 33.51 -45.63
CA SER A 206 13.65 34.43 -46.28
C SER A 206 12.27 33.80 -46.34
N TYR A 207 11.22 34.59 -46.61
CA TYR A 207 9.88 34.05 -46.81
C TYR A 207 9.76 33.35 -48.17
N PHE A 208 9.30 32.11 -48.17
CA PHE A 208 8.97 31.31 -49.35
C PHE A 208 7.49 30.98 -49.37
N VAL A 209 6.87 31.06 -50.55
CA VAL A 209 5.47 30.65 -50.72
C VAL A 209 5.36 29.14 -50.57
N TYR A 210 4.58 28.71 -49.58
CA TYR A 210 4.20 27.31 -49.41
C TYR A 210 2.98 26.97 -50.28
N SER A 211 1.93 27.80 -50.19
CA SER A 211 0.66 27.56 -50.87
C SER A 211 -0.08 28.86 -51.16
N THR A 212 -0.73 28.89 -52.31
CA THR A 212 -1.70 29.93 -52.69
C THR A 212 -3.05 29.25 -52.89
N THR A 213 -4.10 29.75 -52.25
CA THR A 213 -5.45 29.20 -52.48
C THR A 213 -6.05 29.74 -53.78
N ASP A 214 -6.99 29.00 -54.36
CA ASP A 214 -7.88 29.57 -55.36
C ASP A 214 -8.65 30.77 -54.80
N THR A 215 -9.16 31.63 -55.69
CA THR A 215 -9.99 32.77 -55.29
C THR A 215 -11.35 32.31 -54.78
N PHE A 216 -11.83 32.88 -53.68
CA PHE A 216 -13.16 32.61 -53.10
C PHE A 216 -13.87 33.89 -52.70
N SER A 217 -15.21 33.84 -52.65
CA SER A 217 -16.03 34.98 -52.23
C SER A 217 -16.28 34.93 -50.72
N VAL A 218 -16.01 36.03 -50.03
CA VAL A 218 -16.38 36.24 -48.63
C VAL A 218 -17.54 37.22 -48.60
N SER A 219 -18.71 36.79 -48.09
CA SER A 219 -19.92 37.60 -48.06
C SER A 219 -20.74 37.38 -46.79
N ASN A 220 -21.59 38.37 -46.47
CA ASN A 220 -22.79 38.19 -45.65
C ASN A 220 -22.53 37.93 -44.15
N GLY A 221 -21.52 38.58 -43.55
CA GLY A 221 -21.20 38.43 -42.12
C GLY A 221 -20.82 37.00 -41.68
N ALA A 222 -20.65 36.09 -42.64
CA ALA A 222 -20.33 34.70 -42.40
C ALA A 222 -18.80 34.51 -42.37
N ASN A 223 -18.33 33.77 -41.36
CA ASN A 223 -16.95 33.36 -41.28
C ASN A 223 -16.64 32.35 -42.40
N HIS A 224 -15.61 32.62 -43.19
CA HIS A 224 -15.07 31.66 -44.16
C HIS A 224 -13.86 30.96 -43.56
N THR A 225 -13.76 29.64 -43.66
CA THR A 225 -12.60 28.90 -43.14
C THR A 225 -11.78 28.37 -44.31
N VAL A 226 -10.50 28.72 -44.32
CA VAL A 226 -9.49 28.20 -45.23
C VAL A 226 -8.71 27.11 -44.51
N GLN A 227 -8.51 25.97 -45.17
CA GLN A 227 -7.68 24.88 -44.66
C GLN A 227 -6.54 24.62 -45.64
N ILE A 228 -5.30 24.62 -45.13
CA ILE A 228 -4.09 24.32 -45.91
C ILE A 228 -3.34 23.19 -45.22
N LEU A 229 -3.11 22.09 -45.94
CA LEU A 229 -2.28 20.97 -45.45
C LEU A 229 -0.80 21.28 -45.70
N VAL A 230 -0.03 21.34 -44.62
CA VAL A 230 1.42 21.52 -44.61
C VAL A 230 2.09 20.17 -44.29
N GLY A 231 3.05 19.75 -45.10
CA GLY A 231 3.65 18.40 -45.03
C GLY A 231 2.94 17.37 -45.91
N ALA A 232 3.23 16.09 -45.72
CA ALA A 232 2.76 15.01 -46.61
C ALA A 232 1.22 14.97 -46.77
N PRO A 233 0.67 14.70 -47.99
CA PRO A 233 1.35 14.38 -49.24
C PRO A 233 1.77 15.61 -50.07
N ASN A 234 1.61 16.83 -49.55
CA ASN A 234 2.09 18.05 -50.18
C ASN A 234 3.63 18.16 -50.06
N PRO A 235 4.29 19.17 -50.68
CA PRO A 235 5.72 19.38 -50.52
C PRO A 235 6.11 19.38 -49.05
N GLN A 236 6.96 18.42 -48.67
CA GLN A 236 7.37 18.25 -47.29
C GLN A 236 8.40 19.33 -46.93
N LEU A 237 8.37 19.76 -45.67
CA LEU A 237 9.42 20.58 -45.09
C LEU A 237 10.48 19.64 -44.51
N ASP A 238 11.75 20.00 -44.66
CA ASP A 238 12.85 19.25 -44.05
C ASP A 238 12.74 19.30 -42.51
N HIS A 239 13.44 18.42 -41.80
CA HIS A 239 13.49 18.46 -40.34
C HIS A 239 13.98 19.84 -39.84
N GLY A 240 13.10 20.57 -39.15
CA GLY A 240 13.38 21.95 -38.77
C GLY A 240 12.26 22.66 -38.00
N ILE A 241 12.56 23.89 -37.60
CA ILE A 241 11.64 24.81 -36.94
C ILE A 241 11.32 25.93 -37.93
N TYR A 242 10.03 26.20 -38.13
CA TYR A 242 9.54 27.10 -39.16
C TYR A 242 8.59 28.14 -38.58
N ASP A 243 8.78 29.38 -39.03
CA ASP A 243 7.83 30.47 -38.79
C ASP A 243 6.99 30.70 -40.04
N PHE A 244 5.70 30.90 -39.87
CA PHE A 244 4.75 31.05 -40.97
C PHE A 244 4.17 32.47 -41.03
N ARG A 245 3.75 32.84 -42.23
CA ARG A 245 3.02 34.07 -42.52
C ARG A 245 1.81 33.73 -43.37
N PHE A 246 0.64 34.19 -42.94
CA PHE A 246 -0.63 33.98 -43.62
C PHE A 246 -1.22 35.32 -44.04
N THR A 247 -1.38 35.49 -45.35
CA THR A 247 -1.73 36.76 -45.97
C THR A 247 -3.04 36.65 -46.74
N LEU A 248 -3.93 37.62 -46.59
CA LEU A 248 -5.21 37.73 -47.30
C LEU A 248 -5.15 38.87 -48.32
N PHE A 249 -5.43 38.57 -49.59
CA PHE A 249 -5.38 39.52 -50.71
C PHE A 249 -6.74 39.70 -51.36
N SER A 250 -7.00 40.90 -51.89
CA SER A 250 -8.11 41.16 -52.79
C SER A 250 -7.80 40.60 -54.19
N ALA A 251 -8.68 39.78 -54.75
CA ALA A 251 -8.45 39.16 -56.06
C ALA A 251 -8.53 40.17 -57.22
N ASN A 252 -9.26 41.27 -57.05
CA ASN A 252 -9.51 42.23 -58.14
C ASN A 252 -8.39 43.26 -58.33
N ASN A 253 -7.60 43.52 -57.27
CA ASN A 253 -6.65 44.63 -57.24
C ASN A 253 -5.28 44.22 -56.65
N GLU A 254 -5.12 42.97 -56.23
CA GLU A 254 -3.95 42.44 -55.49
C GLU A 254 -3.56 43.23 -54.23
N ASN A 255 -4.47 44.08 -53.74
CA ASN A 255 -4.24 44.83 -52.52
C ASN A 255 -4.25 43.88 -51.31
N LEU A 256 -3.24 44.04 -50.47
CA LEU A 256 -3.16 43.40 -49.15
C LEU A 256 -4.36 43.83 -48.32
N ILE A 257 -5.14 42.86 -47.84
CA ILE A 257 -6.29 43.09 -46.97
C ILE A 257 -5.91 42.87 -45.50
N SER A 258 -5.24 41.75 -45.20
CA SER A 258 -4.90 41.38 -43.82
C SER A 258 -3.65 40.50 -43.79
N LEU A 259 -2.86 40.62 -42.72
CA LEU A 259 -1.59 39.91 -42.55
C LEU A 259 -1.44 39.40 -41.12
N ASN A 260 -1.27 38.09 -40.96
CA ASN A 260 -0.79 37.48 -39.74
C ASN A 260 0.62 36.94 -39.99
N SER A 261 1.57 37.30 -39.13
CA SER A 261 3.00 36.93 -39.29
C SER A 261 3.47 36.05 -38.12
N ALA A 262 4.76 35.70 -38.12
CA ALA A 262 5.44 34.99 -37.04
C ALA A 262 5.25 35.58 -35.63
N THR A 263 4.78 36.83 -35.49
CA THR A 263 4.39 37.38 -34.19
C THR A 263 3.10 36.78 -33.61
N GLU A 264 2.32 36.06 -34.41
CA GLU A 264 1.17 35.26 -33.96
C GLU A 264 1.70 33.94 -33.37
N PRO A 265 1.42 33.61 -32.09
CA PRO A 265 1.97 32.42 -31.44
C PRO A 265 1.65 31.11 -32.18
N ASN A 266 0.51 31.06 -32.86
CA ASN A 266 0.13 29.89 -33.65
C ASN A 266 0.89 29.79 -34.98
N LEU A 267 1.70 30.77 -35.38
CA LEU A 267 2.50 30.75 -36.60
C LEU A 267 4.00 30.77 -36.32
N ASN A 268 4.44 30.67 -35.05
CA ASN A 268 5.86 30.76 -34.66
C ASN A 268 6.37 29.43 -34.09
N ASP A 269 7.62 29.08 -34.41
CA ASP A 269 8.34 27.92 -33.90
C ASP A 269 7.67 26.55 -34.19
N LEU A 270 7.08 26.39 -35.38
CA LEU A 270 6.42 25.13 -35.75
C LEU A 270 7.47 24.10 -36.18
N LYS A 271 7.47 22.95 -35.52
CA LYS A 271 8.36 21.82 -35.81
C LYS A 271 7.78 20.93 -36.91
N PHE A 272 8.53 20.76 -37.99
CA PHE A 272 8.20 19.86 -39.10
C PHE A 272 9.38 18.95 -39.42
N GLU A 273 9.07 17.76 -39.93
CA GLU A 273 10.05 16.80 -40.43
C GLU A 273 9.53 16.02 -41.64
N ASN A 274 10.40 15.22 -42.26
CA ASN A 274 10.00 14.39 -43.39
C ASN A 274 9.16 13.19 -42.92
N ALA A 275 8.19 12.75 -43.72
CA ALA A 275 7.41 11.54 -43.43
C ALA A 275 8.26 10.25 -43.40
N THR A 276 9.48 10.29 -43.95
CA THR A 276 10.46 9.20 -43.88
C THR A 276 11.35 9.23 -42.63
N GLU A 277 11.36 10.34 -41.90
CA GLU A 277 12.01 10.50 -40.59
C GLU A 277 11.03 10.13 -39.47
N ASP A 278 9.75 10.45 -39.67
CA ASP A 278 8.60 10.17 -38.78
C ASP A 278 8.16 8.68 -38.81
N ILE A 279 9.11 7.77 -38.59
CA ILE A 279 8.88 6.31 -38.55
C ILE A 279 8.99 5.83 -37.11
N LEU A 280 7.93 5.17 -36.63
CA LEU A 280 7.85 4.55 -35.31
C LEU A 280 9.04 3.60 -35.08
N ASN A 281 10.02 4.05 -34.30
CA ASN A 281 11.20 3.23 -34.00
C ASN A 281 10.75 1.96 -33.26
N PRO A 282 11.06 0.75 -33.78
CA PRO A 282 10.59 -0.49 -33.19
C PRO A 282 11.22 -0.67 -31.82
N ASN A 283 10.40 -0.54 -30.78
CA ASN A 283 10.81 -0.72 -29.40
C ASN A 283 10.51 -2.17 -29.00
N TYR A 284 11.53 -2.87 -28.50
CA TYR A 284 11.39 -4.23 -27.97
C TYR A 284 11.54 -4.14 -26.46
N ASN A 285 10.52 -4.59 -25.75
CA ASN A 285 10.45 -4.44 -24.30
C ASN A 285 10.50 -5.81 -23.62
N ILE A 286 11.31 -5.88 -22.56
CA ILE A 286 11.33 -6.99 -21.61
C ILE A 286 10.48 -6.56 -20.41
N SER A 287 9.46 -7.34 -20.07
CA SER A 287 8.51 -7.02 -19.00
C SER A 287 8.15 -8.25 -18.19
N ASN A 288 7.45 -8.07 -17.06
CA ASN A 288 6.95 -9.15 -16.20
C ASN A 288 8.03 -10.15 -15.74
N ILE A 289 9.24 -9.64 -15.47
CA ILE A 289 10.32 -10.45 -14.90
C ILE A 289 9.91 -10.92 -13.51
N SER A 290 9.84 -12.22 -13.31
CA SER A 290 9.42 -12.84 -12.06
C SER A 290 10.05 -14.22 -11.86
N TRP A 291 10.20 -14.63 -10.60
CA TRP A 291 10.67 -15.97 -10.24
C TRP A 291 9.51 -16.83 -9.75
N SER A 292 9.48 -18.09 -10.16
CA SER A 292 8.53 -19.11 -9.73
C SER A 292 9.25 -20.42 -9.39
N ASN A 293 8.53 -21.42 -8.88
CA ASN A 293 9.06 -22.76 -8.60
C ASN A 293 10.33 -22.73 -7.72
N LEU A 294 10.25 -21.98 -6.61
CA LEU A 294 11.32 -21.90 -5.62
C LEU A 294 11.37 -23.23 -4.86
N ILE A 295 12.53 -23.87 -4.85
CA ILE A 295 12.80 -25.10 -4.08
C ILE A 295 13.75 -24.72 -2.94
N ASP A 296 13.22 -24.74 -1.72
CA ASP A 296 13.89 -24.48 -0.44
C ASP A 296 13.29 -25.51 0.55
N ASN A 297 13.97 -26.65 0.69
CA ASN A 297 13.53 -27.82 1.44
C ASN A 297 13.97 -27.77 2.92
N ASP A 298 15.03 -27.03 3.25
CA ASP A 298 15.52 -26.86 4.61
C ASP A 298 15.04 -25.55 5.28
N ASN A 299 14.40 -24.68 4.50
CA ASN A 299 13.74 -23.44 4.90
C ASN A 299 14.70 -22.38 5.46
N ASP A 300 15.93 -22.33 4.94
CA ASP A 300 16.96 -21.36 5.31
C ASP A 300 16.93 -20.04 4.49
N GLN A 301 15.99 -19.95 3.53
CA GLN A 301 15.78 -18.86 2.56
C GLN A 301 16.71 -18.85 1.34
N TYR A 302 17.67 -19.76 1.25
CA TYR A 302 18.35 -20.10 0.01
C TYR A 302 17.51 -21.13 -0.74
N THR A 303 17.71 -21.21 -2.06
CA THR A 303 16.95 -22.16 -2.87
C THR A 303 17.90 -22.91 -3.76
N SER A 304 17.73 -24.22 -3.86
CA SER A 304 18.47 -25.04 -4.82
C SER A 304 18.04 -24.83 -6.28
N SER A 305 16.83 -24.30 -6.50
CA SER A 305 16.31 -24.04 -7.84
C SER A 305 15.22 -22.96 -7.86
N ARG A 306 15.18 -22.16 -8.94
CA ARG A 306 14.11 -21.23 -9.29
C ARG A 306 13.91 -21.18 -10.80
N GLN A 307 12.70 -20.86 -11.23
CA GLN A 307 12.39 -20.60 -12.63
C GLN A 307 12.18 -19.10 -12.87
N LEU A 308 13.03 -18.50 -13.70
CA LEU A 308 12.86 -17.15 -14.21
C LEU A 308 11.80 -17.15 -15.32
N ASN A 309 10.84 -16.24 -15.25
CA ASN A 309 9.86 -15.97 -16.29
C ASN A 309 9.98 -14.50 -16.72
N ALA A 310 10.02 -14.25 -18.03
CA ALA A 310 10.04 -12.91 -18.60
C ALA A 310 9.16 -12.86 -19.86
N THR A 311 8.51 -11.73 -20.10
CA THR A 311 7.68 -11.49 -21.29
C THR A 311 8.37 -10.51 -22.22
N ILE A 312 8.54 -10.90 -23.48
CA ILE A 312 9.09 -10.06 -24.53
C ILE A 312 7.95 -9.64 -25.47
N ALA A 313 7.86 -8.35 -25.72
CA ALA A 313 6.89 -7.75 -26.62
C ALA A 313 7.56 -6.69 -27.50
N THR A 314 6.97 -6.42 -28.67
CA THR A 314 7.40 -5.32 -29.54
C THR A 314 6.19 -4.60 -30.12
N ASN A 315 6.34 -3.31 -30.39
CA ASN A 315 5.42 -2.53 -31.22
C ASN A 315 5.83 -2.54 -32.71
N SER A 316 6.89 -3.28 -33.08
CA SER A 316 7.37 -3.38 -34.46
C SER A 316 6.41 -4.15 -35.35
N GLU A 317 5.96 -3.53 -36.45
CA GLU A 317 5.14 -4.22 -37.45
C GLU A 317 5.89 -5.35 -38.18
N SER A 318 7.22 -5.30 -38.22
CA SER A 318 8.06 -6.36 -38.76
C SER A 318 8.43 -7.37 -37.68
N SER A 319 8.25 -8.67 -37.96
CA SER A 319 8.75 -9.72 -37.08
C SER A 319 10.28 -9.77 -37.09
N LYS A 320 10.90 -9.88 -35.91
CA LYS A 320 12.36 -10.03 -35.75
C LYS A 320 12.68 -11.31 -35.00
N VAL A 321 13.76 -11.98 -35.42
CA VAL A 321 14.30 -13.18 -34.76
C VAL A 321 15.30 -12.74 -33.69
N VAL A 322 15.08 -13.18 -32.46
CA VAL A 322 15.80 -12.76 -31.26
C VAL A 322 16.15 -13.96 -30.37
N TYR A 323 17.05 -13.77 -29.42
CA TYR A 323 17.34 -14.73 -28.35
C TYR A 323 17.67 -13.96 -27.06
N THR A 324 17.63 -14.62 -25.91
CA THR A 324 17.99 -14.00 -24.63
C THR A 324 19.19 -14.63 -23.97
N LEU A 325 19.94 -13.80 -23.24
CA LEU A 325 20.98 -14.22 -22.31
C LEU A 325 20.51 -13.94 -20.89
N LEU A 326 20.62 -14.96 -20.03
CA LEU A 326 20.59 -14.79 -18.59
C LEU A 326 22.03 -14.87 -18.08
N GLU A 327 22.44 -13.83 -17.37
CA GLU A 327 23.77 -13.70 -16.80
C GLU A 327 23.66 -13.45 -15.30
N TYR A 328 24.65 -13.91 -14.54
CA TYR A 328 24.73 -13.66 -13.09
C TYR A 328 26.06 -12.97 -12.75
N PHE A 329 26.04 -12.18 -11.70
CA PHE A 329 27.17 -11.40 -11.22
C PHE A 329 27.74 -12.02 -9.94
N THR A 330 29.07 -12.14 -9.91
CA THR A 330 29.83 -12.41 -8.69
C THR A 330 30.87 -11.29 -8.52
N ASP A 331 31.92 -11.32 -9.35
CA ASP A 331 32.88 -10.22 -9.54
C ASP A 331 32.78 -9.59 -10.95
N SER A 332 32.20 -10.35 -11.88
CA SER A 332 31.87 -9.97 -13.25
C SER A 332 30.62 -10.72 -13.71
N TYR A 333 29.99 -10.30 -14.81
CA TYR A 333 28.87 -11.04 -15.38
C TYR A 333 29.34 -12.30 -16.10
N PHE A 334 28.72 -13.43 -15.79
CA PHE A 334 28.90 -14.72 -16.45
C PHE A 334 27.58 -15.18 -17.06
N VAL A 335 27.63 -15.74 -18.28
CA VAL A 335 26.44 -16.33 -18.93
C VAL A 335 26.03 -17.59 -18.18
N TYR A 336 24.81 -17.57 -17.63
CA TYR A 336 24.18 -18.75 -17.06
C TYR A 336 23.50 -19.58 -18.16
N SER A 337 22.69 -18.93 -19.00
CA SER A 337 21.90 -19.60 -20.03
C SER A 337 21.71 -18.71 -21.25
N THR A 338 21.62 -19.35 -22.42
CA THR A 338 21.24 -18.75 -23.70
C THR A 338 20.03 -19.50 -24.21
N THR A 339 18.95 -18.80 -24.56
CA THR A 339 17.79 -19.45 -25.15
C THR A 339 18.02 -19.76 -26.62
N ASP A 340 17.26 -20.71 -27.16
CA ASP A 340 17.09 -20.82 -28.61
C ASP A 340 16.50 -19.53 -29.19
N THR A 341 16.69 -19.32 -30.50
CA THR A 341 16.14 -18.17 -31.20
C THR A 341 14.62 -18.29 -31.40
N PHE A 342 13.88 -17.21 -31.24
CA PHE A 342 12.44 -17.14 -31.48
C PHE A 342 12.05 -15.84 -32.18
N SER A 343 10.87 -15.83 -32.81
CA SER A 343 10.34 -14.65 -33.50
C SER A 343 9.41 -13.85 -32.59
N VAL A 344 9.57 -12.53 -32.58
CA VAL A 344 8.67 -11.58 -31.89
C VAL A 344 8.06 -10.64 -32.94
N SER A 345 6.76 -10.38 -32.85
CA SER A 345 6.01 -9.49 -33.76
C SER A 345 4.99 -8.65 -32.99
N ASN A 346 4.53 -7.55 -33.60
CA ASN A 346 3.47 -6.72 -33.01
C ASN A 346 2.24 -7.56 -32.61
N GLY A 347 1.70 -7.28 -31.43
CA GLY A 347 0.51 -7.95 -30.89
C GLY A 347 0.74 -9.36 -30.32
N THR A 348 1.97 -9.87 -30.33
CA THR A 348 2.32 -11.18 -29.74
C THR A 348 3.32 -11.04 -28.60
N ASN A 349 2.92 -11.49 -27.41
CA ASN A 349 3.81 -11.61 -26.26
C ASN A 349 4.49 -12.98 -26.30
N HIS A 350 5.82 -13.00 -26.17
CA HIS A 350 6.58 -14.25 -26.03
C HIS A 350 7.05 -14.41 -24.58
N THR A 351 6.71 -15.53 -23.95
CA THR A 351 7.17 -15.83 -22.59
C THR A 351 8.43 -16.69 -22.66
N VAL A 352 9.51 -16.19 -22.08
CA VAL A 352 10.77 -16.92 -21.88
C VAL A 352 10.77 -17.50 -20.47
N GLN A 353 11.17 -18.77 -20.36
CA GLN A 353 11.29 -19.49 -19.10
C GLN A 353 12.69 -20.10 -18.99
N ILE A 354 13.43 -19.78 -17.93
CA ILE A 354 14.78 -20.31 -17.69
C ILE A 354 14.83 -20.89 -16.29
N LEU A 355 15.19 -22.17 -16.18
CA LEU A 355 15.40 -22.85 -14.90
C LEU A 355 16.84 -22.64 -14.42
N VAL A 356 16.98 -21.99 -13.26
CA VAL A 356 18.25 -21.67 -12.61
C VAL A 356 18.42 -22.56 -11.37
N GLY A 357 19.58 -23.20 -11.22
CA GLY A 357 19.81 -24.22 -10.19
C GLY A 357 19.43 -25.63 -10.65
N ALA A 358 19.25 -26.57 -9.73
CA ALA A 358 19.04 -27.98 -10.04
C ALA A 358 17.81 -28.23 -10.95
N PRO A 359 17.87 -29.16 -11.93
CA PRO A 359 18.96 -30.09 -12.25
C PRO A 359 20.01 -29.51 -13.23
N ASN A 360 19.92 -28.22 -13.57
CA ASN A 360 20.87 -27.51 -14.44
C ASN A 360 22.18 -27.20 -13.68
N PRO A 361 23.19 -26.56 -14.32
CA PRO A 361 24.39 -26.12 -13.60
C PRO A 361 24.01 -25.33 -12.35
N GLN A 362 24.41 -25.84 -11.19
CA GLN A 362 24.03 -25.25 -9.91
C GLN A 362 24.93 -24.06 -9.61
N LEU A 363 24.36 -23.08 -8.92
CA LEU A 363 25.12 -21.98 -8.34
C LEU A 363 25.58 -22.41 -6.95
N ASP A 364 26.80 -22.06 -6.57
CA ASP A 364 27.29 -22.30 -5.21
C ASP A 364 26.47 -21.50 -4.20
N HIS A 365 26.47 -21.90 -2.92
CA HIS A 365 25.80 -21.14 -1.86
C HIS A 365 26.23 -19.67 -1.86
N GLY A 366 25.29 -18.77 -2.09
CA GLY A 366 25.57 -17.35 -2.23
C GLY A 366 24.38 -16.48 -2.64
N ILE A 367 24.65 -15.19 -2.75
CA ILE A 367 23.70 -14.16 -3.18
C ILE A 367 24.15 -13.68 -4.56
N TYR A 368 23.24 -13.67 -5.52
CA TYR A 368 23.53 -13.41 -6.92
C TYR A 368 22.64 -12.31 -7.49
N ASP A 369 23.25 -11.44 -8.29
CA ASP A 369 22.53 -10.46 -9.09
C ASP A 369 22.47 -10.91 -10.54
N PHE A 370 21.29 -10.87 -11.14
CA PHE A 370 21.06 -11.33 -12.50
C PHE A 370 20.89 -10.17 -13.48
N ARG A 371 21.21 -10.45 -14.73
CA ARG A 371 21.00 -9.58 -15.88
C ARG A 371 20.35 -10.39 -16.98
N PHE A 372 19.26 -9.86 -17.52
CA PHE A 372 18.49 -10.50 -18.57
C PHE A 372 18.48 -9.62 -19.81
N THR A 373 19.07 -10.13 -20.88
CA THR A 373 19.45 -9.35 -22.05
C THR A 373 18.79 -9.94 -23.30
N LEU A 374 18.25 -9.07 -24.17
CA LEU A 374 17.64 -9.45 -25.44
C LEU A 374 18.54 -9.03 -26.60
N PHE A 375 18.90 -9.98 -27.45
CA PHE A 375 19.73 -9.78 -28.63
C PHE A 375 18.96 -10.10 -29.90
N SER A 376 19.32 -9.43 -30.99
CA SER A 376 18.90 -9.89 -32.30
C SER A 376 19.74 -11.11 -32.73
N ALA A 377 19.09 -12.11 -33.29
CA ALA A 377 19.78 -13.28 -33.82
C ALA A 377 20.56 -13.00 -35.12
N ASN A 378 20.19 -11.97 -35.88
CA ASN A 378 20.74 -11.74 -37.22
C ASN A 378 22.02 -10.90 -37.22
N ASP A 379 22.11 -9.90 -36.35
CA ASP A 379 23.22 -8.95 -36.29
C ASP A 379 23.89 -8.91 -34.91
N GLU A 380 23.46 -9.76 -33.97
CA GLU A 380 23.97 -9.85 -32.59
C GLU A 380 23.95 -8.52 -31.83
N ASN A 381 23.17 -7.55 -32.31
CA ASN A 381 23.03 -6.26 -31.65
C ASN A 381 22.16 -6.41 -30.40
N LEU A 382 22.62 -5.76 -29.33
CA LEU A 382 21.84 -5.58 -28.12
C LEU A 382 20.55 -4.81 -28.45
N ILE A 383 19.41 -5.42 -28.18
CA ILE A 383 18.10 -4.80 -28.41
C ILE A 383 17.58 -4.16 -27.12
N SER A 384 17.65 -4.89 -26.01
CA SER A 384 17.09 -4.46 -24.72
C SER A 384 17.80 -5.14 -23.56
N LEU A 385 17.85 -4.47 -22.41
CA LEU A 385 18.61 -4.90 -21.24
C LEU A 385 17.83 -4.57 -19.96
N ASN A 386 17.53 -5.59 -19.15
CA ASN A 386 17.14 -5.42 -17.75
C ASN A 386 18.28 -5.91 -16.85
N SER A 387 18.74 -5.03 -15.96
CA SER A 387 19.89 -5.27 -15.10
C SER A 387 19.49 -5.41 -13.63
N ALA A 388 20.48 -5.74 -12.78
CA ALA A 388 20.37 -5.89 -11.33
C ALA A 388 19.73 -4.68 -10.59
N THR A 389 19.56 -3.53 -11.25
CA THR A 389 18.79 -2.42 -10.66
C THR A 389 17.28 -2.69 -10.59
N GLU A 390 16.76 -3.72 -11.25
CA GLU A 390 15.38 -4.18 -11.08
C GLU A 390 15.27 -5.08 -9.84
N LEU A 391 14.34 -4.75 -8.94
CA LEU A 391 14.10 -5.45 -7.67
C LEU A 391 13.98 -6.98 -7.79
N ASN A 392 13.52 -7.48 -8.94
CA ASN A 392 13.29 -8.90 -9.14
C ASN A 392 14.54 -9.65 -9.67
N LEU A 393 15.65 -8.98 -9.92
CA LEU A 393 16.90 -9.60 -10.39
C LEU A 393 18.07 -9.41 -9.41
N ASN A 394 17.88 -8.68 -8.30
CA ASN A 394 18.93 -8.39 -7.32
C ASN A 394 18.82 -9.27 -6.06
N ASP A 395 19.95 -9.60 -5.46
CA ASP A 395 20.06 -10.29 -4.16
C ASP A 395 19.37 -11.67 -4.11
N LEU A 396 19.43 -12.44 -5.21
CA LEU A 396 18.82 -13.75 -5.30
C LEU A 396 19.70 -14.80 -4.58
N LYS A 397 19.17 -15.37 -3.51
CA LYS A 397 19.82 -16.42 -2.71
C LYS A 397 19.72 -17.79 -3.39
N PHE A 398 20.85 -18.39 -3.73
CA PHE A 398 20.94 -19.74 -4.28
C PHE A 398 21.90 -20.60 -3.47
N GLU A 399 21.64 -21.90 -3.45
CA GLU A 399 22.52 -22.90 -2.84
C GLU A 399 22.54 -24.19 -3.65
N ASN A 400 23.42 -25.12 -3.27
CA ASN A 400 23.50 -26.41 -3.92
C ASN A 400 22.36 -27.32 -3.45
N ALA A 401 21.83 -28.16 -4.33
CA ALA A 401 20.81 -29.15 -3.97
C ALA A 401 21.29 -30.19 -2.95
N THR A 402 22.61 -30.30 -2.73
CA THR A 402 23.17 -31.14 -1.65
C THR A 402 23.20 -30.46 -0.29
N GLU A 403 23.07 -29.13 -0.26
CA GLU A 403 22.97 -28.31 0.97
C GLU A 403 21.51 -28.19 1.40
N ASP A 404 20.61 -28.11 0.40
CA ASP A 404 19.15 -28.02 0.54
C ASP A 404 18.49 -29.35 0.99
N ILE A 405 18.91 -29.87 2.14
CA ILE A 405 18.41 -31.11 2.76
C ILE A 405 17.51 -30.74 3.95
N PRO A 406 16.25 -31.19 4.00
CA PRO A 406 15.34 -30.88 5.12
C PRO A 406 15.97 -31.14 6.49
N VAL A 407 15.95 -30.13 7.37
CA VAL A 407 16.32 -30.31 8.77
C VAL A 407 15.26 -31.18 9.46
N ILE A 408 15.67 -32.39 9.85
CA ILE A 408 14.80 -33.31 10.59
C ILE A 408 14.82 -32.95 12.07
N GLU A 409 13.69 -32.47 12.57
CA GLU A 409 13.42 -32.23 13.98
C GLU A 409 12.59 -33.36 14.58
N TYR A 410 12.93 -33.73 15.81
CA TYR A 410 12.22 -34.72 16.62
C TYR A 410 11.66 -34.05 17.87
N TYR A 411 10.54 -34.55 18.38
CA TYR A 411 9.91 -33.98 19.57
C TYR A 411 9.50 -35.08 20.53
N ILE A 412 9.74 -34.85 21.83
CA ILE A 412 9.23 -35.66 22.94
C ILE A 412 8.19 -34.82 23.69
N SER A 413 6.96 -35.31 23.75
CA SER A 413 5.81 -34.53 24.23
C SER A 413 4.84 -35.36 25.08
N ASN A 414 3.79 -34.72 25.61
CA ASN A 414 2.72 -35.36 26.38
C ASN A 414 3.20 -36.19 27.59
N ILE A 415 4.26 -35.71 28.25
CA ILE A 415 4.84 -36.41 29.40
C ILE A 415 3.90 -36.36 30.60
N SER A 416 3.60 -37.52 31.16
CA SER A 416 2.76 -37.66 32.36
C SER A 416 3.03 -38.97 33.10
N TRP A 417 2.65 -39.00 34.38
CA TRP A 417 2.71 -40.19 35.22
C TRP A 417 1.30 -40.70 35.54
N SER A 418 1.09 -42.01 35.48
CA SER A 418 -0.14 -42.71 35.86
C SER A 418 0.14 -43.92 36.75
N ASN A 419 -0.93 -44.58 37.23
CA ASN A 419 -0.86 -45.89 37.89
C ASN A 419 0.15 -45.96 39.04
N SER A 420 0.11 -44.97 39.94
CA SER A 420 0.94 -44.94 41.14
C SER A 420 0.47 -45.97 42.17
N ILE A 421 1.40 -46.76 42.71
CA ILE A 421 1.17 -47.67 43.84
C ILE A 421 1.88 -47.11 45.08
N ASP A 422 1.12 -46.77 46.11
CA ASP A 422 1.52 -46.23 47.42
C ASP A 422 0.66 -46.96 48.48
N ASN A 423 1.24 -47.94 49.16
CA ASN A 423 0.54 -48.84 50.08
C ASN A 423 0.52 -48.32 51.52
N ASP A 424 1.48 -47.50 51.93
CA ASP A 424 1.52 -46.90 53.27
C ASP A 424 0.97 -45.47 53.34
N SER A 425 0.60 -44.89 52.18
CA SER A 425 0.02 -43.56 51.98
C SER A 425 0.90 -42.38 52.39
N ASP A 426 2.22 -42.53 52.31
CA ASP A 426 3.16 -41.46 52.63
C ASP A 426 3.52 -40.55 51.43
N GLN A 427 2.90 -40.80 50.27
CA GLN A 427 3.07 -40.14 48.97
C GLN A 427 4.31 -40.54 48.16
N TYR A 428 5.17 -41.41 48.67
CA TYR A 428 6.14 -42.15 47.87
C TYR A 428 5.43 -43.36 47.27
N THR A 429 5.98 -43.86 46.17
CA THR A 429 5.32 -44.92 45.41
C THR A 429 6.32 -45.96 45.02
N VAL A 430 5.98 -47.23 45.19
CA VAL A 430 6.81 -48.35 44.73
C VAL A 430 6.83 -48.47 43.21
N SER A 431 5.78 -47.98 42.53
CA SER A 431 5.75 -47.94 41.08
C SER A 431 4.90 -46.83 40.51
N ARG A 432 5.22 -46.41 39.29
CA ARG A 432 4.45 -45.49 38.45
C ARG A 432 4.65 -45.83 36.98
N GLU A 433 3.75 -45.34 36.15
CA GLU A 433 3.79 -45.52 34.71
C GLU A 433 4.09 -44.20 34.02
N LEU A 434 5.19 -44.13 33.28
CA LEU A 434 5.63 -42.97 32.51
C LEU A 434 5.05 -43.02 31.10
N ASN A 435 4.24 -42.03 30.74
CA ASN A 435 3.64 -41.89 29.42
C ASN A 435 4.24 -40.69 28.69
N PHE A 436 4.51 -40.84 27.39
CA PHE A 436 4.94 -39.75 26.51
C PHE A 436 4.73 -40.11 25.04
N THR A 437 4.86 -39.13 24.16
CA THR A 437 4.71 -39.29 22.71
C THR A 437 5.96 -38.80 21.99
N ILE A 438 6.38 -39.53 20.96
CA ILE A 438 7.44 -39.12 20.04
C ILE A 438 6.84 -38.76 18.69
N SER A 439 7.29 -37.66 18.10
CA SER A 439 6.94 -37.25 16.73
C SER A 439 8.16 -36.67 16.00
N SER A 440 8.08 -36.57 14.67
CA SER A 440 9.08 -35.88 13.84
C SER A 440 8.43 -35.08 12.72
N ASN A 441 9.08 -34.02 12.26
CA ASN A 441 8.74 -33.34 11.01
C ASN A 441 9.36 -34.02 9.76
N SER A 442 10.11 -35.12 9.96
CA SER A 442 10.82 -35.86 8.91
C SER A 442 9.88 -36.26 7.77
N GLN A 443 10.34 -36.09 6.52
CA GLN A 443 9.73 -36.71 5.34
C GLN A 443 10.24 -38.14 5.09
N TYR A 444 11.14 -38.63 5.92
CA TYR A 444 11.76 -39.94 5.80
C TYR A 444 11.52 -40.81 7.04
N ASN A 445 11.50 -42.12 6.82
CA ASN A 445 11.45 -43.11 7.89
C ASN A 445 12.82 -43.20 8.58
N GLN A 446 12.86 -43.09 9.91
CA GLN A 446 14.09 -43.25 10.69
C GLN A 446 13.93 -44.37 11.73
N ASN A 447 14.89 -45.30 11.75
CA ASN A 447 15.04 -46.27 12.83
C ASN A 447 15.63 -45.60 14.06
N VAL A 448 14.95 -45.74 15.20
CA VAL A 448 15.31 -45.13 16.48
C VAL A 448 15.05 -46.07 17.66
N TYR A 449 15.56 -45.73 18.83
CA TYR A 449 15.14 -46.28 20.12
C TYR A 449 15.14 -45.19 21.19
N ILE A 450 14.50 -45.46 22.33
CA ILE A 450 14.46 -44.55 23.48
C ILE A 450 15.26 -45.14 24.64
N SER A 451 15.97 -44.31 25.39
CA SER A 451 16.37 -44.66 26.75
C SER A 451 15.75 -43.72 27.78
N VAL A 452 15.26 -44.28 28.88
CA VAL A 452 14.87 -43.52 30.07
C VAL A 452 15.95 -43.72 31.11
N ASP A 453 16.46 -42.61 31.64
CA ASP A 453 17.50 -42.57 32.66
C ASP A 453 16.97 -41.80 33.88
N TYR A 454 17.50 -42.07 35.08
CA TYR A 454 17.19 -41.33 36.31
C TYR A 454 18.47 -40.78 36.95
N LEU A 455 18.37 -39.65 37.63
CA LEU A 455 19.51 -38.96 38.24
C LEU A 455 19.77 -39.50 39.65
N ASN A 456 20.92 -40.12 39.84
CA ASN A 456 21.46 -40.50 41.14
C ASN A 456 22.96 -40.18 41.19
N ALA A 457 23.29 -38.94 41.56
CA ALA A 457 24.60 -38.27 41.38
C ALA A 457 25.06 -38.10 39.91
N SER A 458 24.67 -39.02 39.03
CA SER A 458 24.77 -38.99 37.57
C SER A 458 23.56 -39.69 36.97
N TYR A 459 23.27 -39.48 35.68
CA TYR A 459 22.19 -40.19 35.02
C TYR A 459 22.54 -41.67 34.86
N ILE A 460 21.69 -42.53 35.42
CA ILE A 460 21.77 -43.99 35.33
C ILE A 460 20.62 -44.45 34.44
N ARG A 461 20.95 -45.26 33.43
CA ARG A 461 19.96 -45.82 32.52
C ARG A 461 19.03 -46.79 33.25
N TYR A 462 17.74 -46.52 33.15
CA TYR A 462 16.69 -47.36 33.70
C TYR A 462 16.22 -48.40 32.68
N ILE A 463 15.77 -47.94 31.51
CA ILE A 463 15.25 -48.82 30.45
C ILE A 463 15.68 -48.33 29.07
N THR A 464 15.71 -49.25 28.12
CA THR A 464 15.87 -48.98 26.69
C THR A 464 14.74 -49.68 25.94
N SER A 465 14.12 -48.97 25.00
CA SER A 465 13.07 -49.52 24.14
C SER A 465 13.64 -50.50 23.12
N ASP A 466 12.79 -51.34 22.56
CA ASP A 466 13.08 -51.97 21.27
C ASP A 466 13.19 -50.90 20.16
N LEU A 467 13.82 -51.28 19.05
CA LEU A 467 13.90 -50.43 17.86
C LEU A 467 12.51 -50.19 17.25
N PHE A 468 12.23 -48.97 16.85
CA PHE A 468 11.02 -48.59 16.14
C PHE A 468 11.29 -47.59 15.02
N VAL A 469 10.34 -47.45 14.09
CA VAL A 469 10.44 -46.53 12.96
C VAL A 469 9.57 -45.31 13.24
N ILE A 470 10.15 -44.11 13.21
CA ILE A 470 9.37 -42.87 13.12
C ILE A 470 9.19 -42.55 11.64
N SER A 471 7.95 -42.33 11.23
CA SER A 471 7.56 -42.01 9.85
C SER A 471 6.97 -40.60 9.75
N PRO A 472 6.91 -40.01 8.54
CA PRO A 472 6.23 -38.74 8.33
C PRO A 472 4.79 -38.82 8.85
N GLU A 473 4.37 -37.81 9.62
CA GLU A 473 3.03 -37.69 10.22
C GLU A 473 2.66 -38.70 11.32
N ASN A 474 3.57 -39.62 11.70
CA ASN A 474 3.30 -40.58 12.78
C ASN A 474 3.70 -40.03 14.15
N GLN A 475 2.74 -40.06 15.08
CA GLN A 475 2.98 -39.92 16.51
C GLN A 475 2.97 -41.31 17.16
N ILE A 476 4.00 -41.62 17.94
CA ILE A 476 4.11 -42.92 18.63
C ILE A 476 4.07 -42.66 20.14
N SER A 477 3.07 -43.24 20.80
CA SER A 477 2.92 -43.15 22.25
C SER A 477 3.63 -44.31 22.94
N PHE A 478 4.34 -43.97 24.01
CA PHE A 478 5.08 -44.89 24.87
C PHE A 478 4.50 -44.87 26.27
N ASN A 479 4.61 -46.03 26.91
CA ASN A 479 4.17 -46.26 28.26
C ASN A 479 5.17 -47.23 28.91
N TYR A 480 5.87 -46.76 29.94
CA TYR A 480 6.83 -47.55 30.70
C TYR A 480 6.46 -47.61 32.17
N THR A 481 6.22 -48.82 32.68
CA THR A 481 6.10 -49.04 34.12
C THR A 481 7.49 -49.00 34.76
N ILE A 482 7.70 -48.03 35.63
CA ILE A 482 8.88 -47.89 36.48
C ILE A 482 8.53 -48.57 37.81
N VAL A 483 9.15 -49.72 38.06
CA VAL A 483 9.02 -50.55 39.27
C VAL A 483 10.44 -50.94 39.63
N ASP A 484 10.95 -50.49 40.76
CA ASP A 484 12.34 -50.82 41.08
C ASP A 484 12.63 -50.90 42.58
N ASP A 485 13.10 -52.06 43.00
CA ASP A 485 13.68 -52.28 44.33
C ASP A 485 14.97 -51.46 44.53
N LEU A 486 15.57 -50.93 43.45
CA LEU A 486 16.77 -50.08 43.49
C LEU A 486 16.47 -48.60 43.80
N LEU A 487 15.23 -48.14 43.63
CA LEU A 487 14.84 -46.76 43.94
C LEU A 487 14.41 -46.67 45.41
N SER A 488 15.37 -46.48 46.32
CA SER A 488 15.06 -46.19 47.72
C SER A 488 14.25 -44.89 47.87
N LYS A 489 13.50 -44.74 48.97
CA LYS A 489 12.71 -43.56 49.31
C LYS A 489 13.45 -42.23 49.07
N ASN A 490 13.18 -41.59 47.94
CA ASN A 490 13.83 -40.35 47.52
C ASN A 490 13.06 -39.65 46.38
N LEU A 491 13.51 -38.46 46.02
CA LEU A 491 13.09 -37.70 44.85
C LEU A 491 14.07 -37.98 43.69
N TYR A 492 13.53 -38.35 42.54
CA TYR A 492 14.32 -38.68 41.36
C TYR A 492 13.97 -37.77 40.18
N ASP A 493 15.00 -37.31 39.47
CA ASP A 493 14.85 -36.60 38.20
C ASP A 493 15.06 -37.58 37.04
N PHE A 494 14.11 -37.63 36.11
CA PHE A 494 14.17 -38.52 34.95
C PHE A 494 14.61 -37.75 33.69
N LYS A 495 15.18 -38.49 32.75
CA LYS A 495 15.55 -38.04 31.40
C LYS A 495 15.11 -39.07 30.38
N ILE A 496 14.49 -38.62 29.30
CA ILE A 496 14.13 -39.44 28.15
C ILE A 496 15.04 -38.99 26.99
N ASN A 497 15.75 -39.92 26.37
CA ASN A 497 16.60 -39.68 25.20
C ASN A 497 16.04 -40.46 24.01
N LEU A 498 15.91 -39.80 22.86
CA LEU A 498 15.65 -40.44 21.58
C LEU A 498 16.97 -40.62 20.84
N HIS A 499 17.27 -41.84 20.41
CA HIS A 499 18.52 -42.20 19.76
C HIS A 499 18.32 -42.62 18.31
N LYS A 500 19.24 -42.23 17.44
CA LYS A 500 19.37 -42.81 16.10
C LYS A 500 19.91 -44.23 16.22
N ALA A 501 19.19 -45.21 15.68
CA ALA A 501 19.50 -46.63 15.90
C ALA A 501 20.91 -47.05 15.43
N GLU A 502 21.36 -46.49 14.31
CA GLU A 502 22.60 -46.90 13.65
C GLU A 502 23.85 -46.34 14.33
N THR A 503 23.77 -45.10 14.82
CA THR A 503 24.92 -44.36 15.37
C THR A 503 24.89 -44.27 16.90
N GLY A 504 23.72 -44.46 17.52
CA GLY A 504 23.48 -44.20 18.94
C GLY A 504 23.42 -42.71 19.31
N GLU A 505 23.53 -41.82 18.32
CA GLU A 505 23.46 -40.38 18.48
C GLU A 505 22.12 -39.96 19.11
N ILE A 506 22.17 -39.03 20.05
CA ILE A 506 20.96 -38.45 20.65
C ILE A 506 20.37 -37.47 19.65
N LEU A 507 19.18 -37.77 19.16
CA LEU A 507 18.41 -36.93 18.25
C LEU A 507 17.59 -35.87 18.99
N GLU A 508 17.09 -36.21 20.18
CA GLU A 508 16.30 -35.31 21.03
C GLU A 508 16.36 -35.80 22.49
N TYR A 509 16.22 -34.90 23.46
CA TYR A 509 16.10 -35.28 24.87
C TYR A 509 15.28 -34.31 25.71
N ILE A 510 14.65 -34.86 26.74
CA ILE A 510 13.84 -34.09 27.70
C ILE A 510 14.12 -34.62 29.11
N ASN A 511 14.27 -33.73 30.08
CA ASN A 511 14.68 -34.02 31.44
C ASN A 511 13.94 -33.13 32.46
N GLY A 512 14.27 -33.28 33.75
CA GLY A 512 13.67 -32.47 34.81
C GLY A 512 13.91 -30.96 34.71
N ASP A 513 14.90 -30.49 33.95
CA ASP A 513 15.18 -29.04 33.80
C ASP A 513 14.30 -28.38 32.74
N ASN A 514 13.97 -29.09 31.66
CA ASN A 514 13.10 -28.61 30.59
C ASN A 514 11.67 -29.21 30.63
N ASN A 515 11.38 -30.15 31.53
CA ASN A 515 10.04 -30.64 31.81
C ASN A 515 9.83 -30.98 33.29
N THR A 516 8.96 -30.23 33.95
CA THR A 516 8.70 -30.36 35.39
C THR A 516 8.05 -31.68 35.80
N GLN A 517 7.40 -32.41 34.88
CA GLN A 517 6.82 -33.73 35.19
C GLN A 517 7.91 -34.79 35.41
N LEU A 518 9.11 -34.58 34.88
CA LEU A 518 10.25 -35.48 35.08
C LEU A 518 11.11 -35.10 36.29
N LYS A 519 10.74 -34.06 37.05
CA LYS A 519 11.52 -33.54 38.17
C LYS A 519 10.95 -33.99 39.52
N SER A 520 11.82 -34.38 40.44
CA SER A 520 11.52 -34.72 41.83
C SER A 520 10.38 -35.73 41.96
N VAL A 521 10.39 -36.78 41.14
CA VAL A 521 9.39 -37.83 41.17
C VAL A 521 9.68 -38.73 42.39
N LYS A 522 8.68 -38.91 43.25
CA LYS A 522 8.80 -39.68 44.48
C LYS A 522 8.74 -41.17 44.18
N PHE A 523 9.78 -41.90 44.56
CA PHE A 523 9.82 -43.36 44.55
C PHE A 523 10.37 -43.89 45.87
N GLU A 524 9.94 -45.08 46.24
CA GLU A 524 10.55 -45.89 47.29
C GLU A 524 10.53 -47.37 46.94
N ASN A 525 11.23 -48.20 47.71
CA ASN A 525 11.24 -49.64 47.45
C ASN A 525 10.11 -50.36 48.20
N ALA A 526 9.80 -51.58 47.76
CA ALA A 526 8.70 -52.36 48.34
C ALA A 526 8.83 -52.65 49.85
N SER A 527 10.05 -52.63 50.41
CA SER A 527 10.27 -52.81 51.85
C SER A 527 10.00 -51.56 52.68
N GLN A 528 10.08 -50.38 52.04
CA GLN A 528 9.80 -49.08 52.65
C GLN A 528 8.31 -48.74 52.56
N ASP A 529 7.65 -49.13 51.48
CA ASP A 529 6.20 -49.03 51.24
C ASP A 529 5.39 -50.11 52.01
N ALA A 530 5.92 -50.61 53.13
CA ALA A 530 5.30 -51.68 53.91
C ALA A 530 4.26 -51.13 54.90
N VAL A 531 3.03 -51.65 54.81
CA VAL A 531 1.87 -51.27 55.64
C VAL A 531 2.18 -51.32 57.15
N VAL A 532 1.83 -50.24 57.86
CA VAL A 532 1.91 -50.13 59.32
C VAL A 532 1.04 -51.22 59.99
N GLU A 533 1.65 -52.08 60.83
CA GLU A 533 0.95 -53.08 61.65
C GLU A 533 -0.15 -52.42 62.52
N PHE A 534 -1.28 -53.11 62.69
CA PHE A 534 -2.34 -52.68 63.59
C PHE A 534 -1.83 -52.55 65.03
N GLN A 535 -2.21 -51.47 65.71
CA GLN A 535 -1.86 -51.21 67.11
C GLN A 535 -3.11 -50.91 67.93
N ILE A 536 -3.19 -51.48 69.13
CA ILE A 536 -4.17 -51.13 70.17
C ILE A 536 -3.53 -50.04 71.03
N LEU A 537 -4.05 -48.81 70.96
CA LEU A 537 -3.62 -47.72 71.84
C LEU A 537 -4.08 -47.98 73.29
N PRO A 538 -3.47 -47.33 74.30
CA PRO A 538 -3.82 -47.56 75.70
C PRO A 538 -5.32 -47.49 75.97
N ALA A 539 -5.88 -48.62 76.39
CA ALA A 539 -7.26 -48.72 76.86
C ALA A 539 -7.45 -47.99 78.20
N GLN A 540 -8.66 -47.46 78.43
CA GLN A 540 -9.00 -46.72 79.64
C GLN A 540 -10.42 -47.04 80.11
N TRP A 541 -10.62 -46.98 81.42
CA TRP A 541 -11.92 -47.17 82.04
C TRP A 541 -12.69 -45.85 82.16
N SER A 542 -14.00 -45.89 81.90
CA SER A 542 -14.92 -44.78 82.12
C SER A 542 -16.25 -45.29 82.69
N SER A 543 -17.15 -44.37 83.04
CA SER A 543 -18.55 -44.69 83.37
C SER A 543 -18.72 -45.76 84.45
N THR A 544 -17.93 -45.68 85.53
CA THR A 544 -18.03 -46.55 86.70
C THR A 544 -19.38 -46.38 87.39
N ILE A 545 -20.05 -47.50 87.65
CA ILE A 545 -21.25 -47.55 88.49
C ILE A 545 -20.88 -48.33 89.76
N ASP A 546 -20.76 -47.57 90.85
CA ASP A 546 -20.46 -48.00 92.22
C ASP A 546 -21.50 -47.28 93.09
N GLY A 547 -22.44 -48.07 93.61
CA GLY A 547 -23.63 -47.62 94.31
C GLY A 547 -23.38 -47.33 95.78
N ASP A 548 -22.57 -48.13 96.47
CA ASP A 548 -22.27 -47.94 97.90
C ASP A 548 -20.96 -47.17 98.20
N ILE A 549 -20.19 -46.86 97.15
CA ILE A 549 -19.00 -45.99 97.12
C ILE A 549 -17.80 -46.62 97.87
N ASP A 550 -17.71 -47.95 97.88
CA ASP A 550 -16.61 -48.68 98.51
C ASP A 550 -15.40 -48.91 97.57
N SER A 551 -15.46 -48.38 96.34
CA SER A 551 -14.50 -48.52 95.23
C SER A 551 -14.57 -49.85 94.46
N TRP A 552 -15.50 -50.73 94.80
CA TRP A 552 -15.93 -51.87 94.00
C TRP A 552 -17.12 -51.44 93.16
N ALA A 553 -17.11 -51.81 91.88
CA ALA A 553 -18.11 -51.32 90.95
C ALA A 553 -18.87 -52.49 90.36
N LYS A 554 -20.21 -52.42 90.32
CA LYS A 554 -20.98 -53.41 89.56
C LYS A 554 -20.76 -53.32 88.05
N SER A 555 -20.31 -52.17 87.55
CA SER A 555 -19.89 -52.04 86.16
C SER A 555 -18.95 -50.88 85.86
N ARG A 556 -18.17 -51.05 84.78
CA ARG A 556 -17.25 -50.06 84.21
C ARG A 556 -17.26 -50.19 82.68
N LYS A 557 -17.04 -49.09 81.96
CA LYS A 557 -16.89 -49.09 80.50
C LYS A 557 -15.42 -49.10 80.11
N LEU A 558 -14.99 -50.09 79.34
CA LEU A 558 -13.65 -50.16 78.76
C LEU A 558 -13.66 -49.51 77.38
N ASN A 559 -12.77 -48.54 77.15
CA ASN A 559 -12.63 -47.82 75.89
C ASN A 559 -11.20 -48.00 75.37
N PHE A 560 -11.05 -48.29 74.08
CA PHE A 560 -9.73 -48.38 73.45
C PHE A 560 -9.80 -47.99 71.98
N ARG A 561 -8.70 -47.48 71.45
CA ARG A 561 -8.56 -47.06 70.06
C ARG A 561 -7.63 -48.01 69.33
N VAL A 562 -8.01 -48.38 68.10
CA VAL A 562 -7.15 -49.14 67.18
C VAL A 562 -6.73 -48.24 66.03
N THR A 563 -5.46 -48.34 65.62
CA THR A 563 -4.86 -47.61 64.48
C THR A 563 -4.05 -48.57 63.60
N GLY A 564 -3.90 -48.29 62.30
CA GLY A 564 -3.03 -49.05 61.39
C GLY A 564 -3.80 -49.97 60.42
N GLY A 565 -3.09 -50.62 59.50
CA GLY A 565 -3.68 -51.41 58.41
C GLY A 565 -4.20 -50.56 57.23
N TYR A 566 -3.81 -50.93 56.01
CA TYR A 566 -4.39 -50.45 54.75
C TYR A 566 -4.99 -51.67 54.02
N ASP A 567 -6.17 -51.45 53.41
CA ASP A 567 -7.11 -52.45 52.88
C ASP A 567 -8.06 -53.03 53.94
N PRO A 568 -9.33 -52.54 54.03
CA PRO A 568 -10.17 -52.65 55.21
C PRO A 568 -10.62 -54.10 55.46
N PRO A 569 -9.97 -54.84 56.36
CA PRO A 569 -10.52 -56.09 56.79
C PRO A 569 -11.66 -55.74 57.77
N ASP A 570 -12.72 -56.54 57.76
CA ASP A 570 -13.58 -56.56 58.93
C ASP A 570 -12.74 -57.06 60.11
N ILE A 571 -12.62 -56.27 61.17
CA ILE A 571 -11.90 -56.65 62.39
C ILE A 571 -12.85 -56.61 63.58
N PHE A 572 -12.53 -57.36 64.63
CA PHE A 572 -13.28 -57.33 65.87
C PHE A 572 -12.35 -57.56 67.07
N ALA A 573 -12.83 -57.22 68.26
CA ALA A 573 -12.07 -57.39 69.49
C ALA A 573 -12.71 -58.41 70.43
N LYS A 574 -11.88 -59.23 71.07
CA LYS A 574 -12.26 -60.10 72.19
C LYS A 574 -11.65 -59.59 73.48
N ILE A 575 -12.46 -59.54 74.53
CA ILE A 575 -12.06 -59.13 75.86
C ILE A 575 -11.95 -60.38 76.72
N TYR A 576 -10.87 -60.47 77.47
CA TYR A 576 -10.59 -61.54 78.42
C TYR A 576 -10.30 -60.96 79.80
N TYR A 577 -10.52 -61.77 80.84
CA TYR A 577 -10.23 -61.41 82.23
C TYR A 577 -9.54 -62.57 82.98
N SER A 578 -8.83 -62.25 84.06
CA SER A 578 -8.19 -63.21 84.98
C SER A 578 -8.29 -62.71 86.42
N ASP A 579 -8.42 -63.59 87.39
CA ASP A 579 -8.47 -63.23 88.82
C ASP A 579 -7.12 -62.64 89.28
N TRP A 580 -7.15 -61.54 90.06
CA TRP A 580 -5.98 -60.89 90.66
C TRP A 580 -5.88 -61.17 92.17
N PRO A 581 -4.67 -61.35 92.76
CA PRO A 581 -3.38 -61.50 92.09
C PRO A 581 -3.11 -62.98 91.79
N ALA A 582 -3.33 -63.45 90.56
CA ALA A 582 -3.01 -64.82 90.22
C ALA A 582 -2.61 -65.00 88.76
N ASN A 583 -1.65 -65.90 88.52
CA ASN A 583 -1.26 -66.42 87.20
C ASN A 583 -2.37 -67.30 86.56
N ALA A 584 -3.64 -66.99 86.80
CA ALA A 584 -4.75 -67.74 86.24
C ALA A 584 -4.79 -67.53 84.72
N PRO A 585 -5.23 -68.53 83.95
CA PRO A 585 -5.41 -68.36 82.52
C PRO A 585 -6.54 -67.35 82.26
N TYR A 586 -6.31 -66.45 81.30
CA TYR A 586 -7.33 -65.53 80.82
C TYR A 586 -8.59 -66.28 80.34
N MET A 587 -9.72 -65.95 80.92
CA MET A 587 -11.04 -66.43 80.52
C MET A 587 -11.69 -65.41 79.57
N HIS A 588 -12.35 -65.91 78.53
CA HIS A 588 -13.08 -65.05 77.60
C HIS A 588 -14.27 -64.39 78.29
N TYR A 589 -14.38 -63.06 78.17
CA TYR A 589 -15.47 -62.27 78.73
C TYR A 589 -16.51 -61.90 77.65
N TYR A 590 -16.06 -61.24 76.58
CA TYR A 590 -16.95 -60.63 75.59
C TYR A 590 -16.31 -60.57 74.20
N THR A 591 -17.14 -60.60 73.17
CA THR A 591 -16.73 -60.43 71.77
C THR A 591 -17.49 -59.24 71.18
N LEU A 592 -16.78 -58.22 70.72
CA LEU A 592 -17.38 -57.09 70.02
C LEU A 592 -17.77 -57.48 68.59
N SER A 593 -18.78 -56.80 68.04
CA SER A 593 -19.19 -57.01 66.64
C SER A 593 -18.08 -56.61 65.67
N PRO A 594 -17.93 -57.32 64.53
CA PRO A 594 -17.03 -56.89 63.46
C PRO A 594 -17.34 -55.48 62.94
N VAL A 595 -16.27 -54.74 62.63
CA VAL A 595 -16.32 -53.40 62.06
C VAL A 595 -15.43 -53.33 60.82
N VAL A 596 -15.91 -52.65 59.78
CA VAL A 596 -15.10 -52.30 58.61
C VAL A 596 -14.10 -51.24 59.05
N PHE A 597 -12.82 -51.60 59.14
CA PHE A 597 -11.80 -50.71 59.67
C PHE A 597 -11.21 -49.82 58.57
N SER A 598 -11.30 -48.50 58.71
CA SER A 598 -10.90 -47.56 57.65
C SER A 598 -9.63 -46.75 57.93
N TYR A 599 -9.02 -46.89 59.13
CA TYR A 599 -7.66 -46.42 59.53
C TYR A 599 -7.57 -46.20 61.05
N ILE A 600 -8.66 -45.72 61.67
CA ILE A 600 -8.81 -45.51 63.12
C ILE A 600 -10.22 -45.94 63.53
N HIS A 601 -10.34 -46.70 64.62
CA HIS A 601 -11.63 -47.06 65.21
C HIS A 601 -11.59 -47.04 66.74
N ASP A 602 -12.64 -46.48 67.34
CA ASP A 602 -12.82 -46.45 68.79
C ASP A 602 -13.79 -47.56 69.19
N PHE A 603 -13.31 -48.50 70.01
CA PHE A 603 -14.12 -49.58 70.58
C PHE A 603 -14.52 -49.24 72.01
N GLU A 604 -15.74 -49.65 72.37
CA GLU A 604 -16.27 -49.49 73.72
C GLU A 604 -17.08 -50.72 74.14
N VAL A 605 -16.94 -51.12 75.41
CA VAL A 605 -17.65 -52.27 75.97
C VAL A 605 -17.87 -52.08 77.47
N THR A 606 -19.08 -52.36 77.95
CA THR A 606 -19.38 -52.38 79.39
C THR A 606 -19.01 -53.74 79.98
N ILE A 607 -18.22 -53.73 81.05
CA ILE A 607 -17.86 -54.90 81.85
C ILE A 607 -18.66 -54.83 83.16
N GLY A 608 -19.23 -55.96 83.58
CA GLY A 608 -20.21 -56.04 84.66
C GLY A 608 -21.63 -55.72 84.18
N SER A 609 -22.54 -55.39 85.10
CA SER A 609 -23.97 -55.15 84.81
C SER A 609 -24.17 -54.03 83.76
N PRO A 610 -24.93 -54.25 82.66
CA PRO A 610 -25.92 -55.31 82.45
C PRO A 610 -25.40 -56.57 81.73
N ASN A 611 -24.09 -56.63 81.40
CA ASN A 611 -23.47 -57.83 80.83
C ASN A 611 -23.19 -58.87 81.94
N LEU A 612 -22.38 -59.89 81.65
CA LEU A 612 -22.01 -60.90 82.64
C LEU A 612 -21.39 -60.24 83.88
N GLU A 613 -22.06 -60.35 85.02
CA GLU A 613 -21.54 -59.85 86.29
C GLU A 613 -20.30 -60.65 86.70
N LEU A 614 -19.32 -59.94 87.24
CA LEU A 614 -18.13 -60.53 87.82
C LEU A 614 -18.34 -60.60 89.33
N SER A 615 -17.95 -61.70 89.96
CA SER A 615 -18.00 -61.84 91.42
C SER A 615 -17.12 -60.79 92.10
N PHE A 616 -17.37 -60.52 93.39
CA PHE A 616 -16.52 -59.68 94.24
C PHE A 616 -15.05 -60.15 94.20
N ALA A 617 -14.25 -59.57 93.30
CA ALA A 617 -12.82 -59.80 93.15
C ALA A 617 -12.17 -58.72 92.26
N SER A 618 -10.85 -58.65 92.32
CA SER A 618 -10.05 -57.80 91.44
C SER A 618 -9.63 -58.63 90.22
N TYR A 619 -9.58 -58.00 89.05
CA TYR A 619 -9.33 -58.71 87.80
C TYR A 619 -8.33 -57.98 86.91
N ASP A 620 -7.53 -58.76 86.19
CA ASP A 620 -6.68 -58.29 85.10
C ASP A 620 -7.35 -58.55 83.75
N PHE A 621 -7.23 -57.61 82.82
CA PHE A 621 -7.87 -57.67 81.51
C PHE A 621 -6.86 -57.83 80.37
N LYS A 622 -7.32 -58.46 79.29
CA LYS A 622 -6.61 -58.56 78.01
C LYS A 622 -7.57 -58.28 76.86
N ILE A 623 -7.09 -57.53 75.88
CA ILE A 623 -7.79 -57.23 74.63
C ILE A 623 -7.06 -57.97 73.52
N GLU A 624 -7.77 -58.74 72.70
CA GLU A 624 -7.25 -59.31 71.45
C GLU A 624 -8.02 -58.72 70.28
N LEU A 625 -7.31 -58.20 69.28
CA LEU A 625 -7.84 -57.75 68.01
C LEU A 625 -7.65 -58.87 66.97
N LEU A 626 -8.69 -59.22 66.22
CA LEU A 626 -8.68 -60.34 65.28
C LEU A 626 -9.33 -59.97 63.95
N TYR A 627 -8.91 -60.65 62.88
CA TYR A 627 -9.57 -60.59 61.58
C TYR A 627 -10.93 -61.30 61.64
N ALA A 628 -12.00 -60.67 61.15
CA ALA A 628 -13.34 -61.27 61.16
C ALA A 628 -13.46 -62.47 60.20
N ALA A 629 -12.66 -62.50 59.13
CA ALA A 629 -12.70 -63.55 58.11
C ALA A 629 -12.28 -64.92 58.66
N ASP A 630 -11.22 -64.97 59.46
CA ASP A 630 -10.61 -66.23 59.91
C ASP A 630 -10.29 -66.28 61.41
N SER A 631 -10.57 -65.21 62.15
CA SER A 631 -10.23 -65.07 63.58
C SER A 631 -8.72 -65.21 63.88
N SER A 632 -7.84 -64.92 62.92
CA SER A 632 -6.41 -64.82 63.18
C SER A 632 -6.09 -63.58 64.02
N LEU A 633 -5.14 -63.72 64.94
CA LEU A 633 -4.75 -62.66 65.87
C LEU A 633 -3.99 -61.56 65.11
N ILE A 634 -4.45 -60.32 65.26
CA ILE A 634 -3.84 -59.12 64.70
C ILE A 634 -2.89 -58.49 65.72
N ALA A 635 -3.43 -58.14 66.89
CA ALA A 635 -2.73 -57.46 67.97
C ALA A 635 -3.36 -57.85 69.31
N ALA A 636 -2.60 -57.75 70.40
CA ALA A 636 -3.11 -57.93 71.75
C ALA A 636 -2.59 -56.81 72.66
N GLN A 637 -3.37 -56.46 73.69
CA GLN A 637 -2.98 -55.57 74.76
C GLN A 637 -3.30 -56.21 76.11
N THR A 638 -2.29 -56.32 76.96
CA THR A 638 -2.34 -56.91 78.29
C THR A 638 -1.98 -55.89 79.37
N PHE A 639 -2.13 -56.25 80.65
CA PHE A 639 -1.77 -55.36 81.76
C PHE A 639 -0.28 -54.96 81.78
N SER A 640 0.61 -55.79 81.21
CA SER A 640 2.04 -55.44 81.11
C SER A 640 2.31 -54.31 80.12
N GLU A 641 1.42 -54.12 79.15
CA GLU A 641 1.51 -53.06 78.14
C GLU A 641 0.64 -51.85 78.52
N ASN A 642 -0.40 -52.06 79.33
CA ASN A 642 -1.30 -51.03 79.80
C ASN A 642 -1.72 -51.28 81.26
N SER A 643 -1.17 -50.49 82.19
CA SER A 643 -1.44 -50.62 83.62
C SER A 643 -2.90 -50.42 84.01
N ASP A 644 -3.71 -49.74 83.19
CA ASP A 644 -5.14 -49.55 83.47
C ASP A 644 -5.92 -50.86 83.40
N LEU A 645 -5.39 -51.89 82.73
CA LEU A 645 -6.00 -53.22 82.65
C LEU A 645 -5.69 -54.13 83.86
N ASN A 646 -4.98 -53.62 84.89
CA ASN A 646 -4.54 -54.37 86.07
C ASN A 646 -5.42 -54.05 87.31
N ASP A 647 -5.64 -55.02 88.21
CA ASP A 647 -6.30 -54.84 89.52
C ASP A 647 -7.65 -54.06 89.44
N VAL A 648 -8.48 -54.39 88.46
CA VAL A 648 -9.78 -53.72 88.27
C VAL A 648 -10.84 -54.41 89.12
N ARG A 649 -11.43 -53.65 90.05
CA ARG A 649 -12.35 -54.17 91.07
C ARG A 649 -13.79 -54.18 90.60
N PHE A 650 -14.41 -55.36 90.70
CA PHE A 650 -15.82 -55.58 90.40
C PHE A 650 -16.51 -56.34 91.51
N GLU A 651 -17.80 -56.09 91.64
CA GLU A 651 -18.73 -56.82 92.51
C GLU A 651 -20.07 -57.03 91.79
N THR A 652 -20.95 -57.85 92.35
CA THR A 652 -22.27 -58.11 91.75
C THR A 652 -23.26 -56.98 92.04
N SER A 653 -24.32 -56.85 91.23
CA SER A 653 -25.36 -55.85 91.50
C SER A 653 -26.08 -56.06 92.83
N THR A 654 -26.02 -57.27 93.40
CA THR A 654 -26.58 -57.60 94.71
C THR A 654 -25.67 -57.23 95.88
N GLU A 655 -24.36 -57.17 95.64
CA GLU A 655 -23.37 -56.70 96.60
C GLU A 655 -23.34 -55.17 96.60
N ASP A 656 -23.40 -54.56 95.42
CA ASP A 656 -23.42 -53.11 95.17
C ASP A 656 -24.77 -52.44 95.53
N THR A 657 -25.16 -52.53 96.81
CA THR A 657 -26.38 -51.93 97.34
C THR A 657 -26.07 -50.91 98.43
N ILE A 658 -26.60 -49.69 98.29
CA ILE A 658 -26.49 -48.64 99.30
C ILE A 658 -27.02 -49.16 100.64
N SER A 659 -26.12 -49.51 101.55
CA SER A 659 -26.47 -49.73 102.96
C SER A 659 -26.70 -48.37 103.62
N ILE A 660 -27.91 -47.85 103.52
CA ILE A 660 -28.31 -46.64 104.26
C ILE A 660 -28.39 -47.00 105.75
N VAL A 661 -27.30 -46.82 106.51
CA VAL A 661 -27.39 -46.69 107.95
C VAL A 661 -27.89 -45.27 108.26
N GLN A 662 -29.21 -45.12 108.38
CA GLN A 662 -29.80 -43.90 108.94
C GLN A 662 -29.76 -44.01 110.46
N ILE A 663 -28.89 -43.22 111.10
CA ILE A 663 -29.04 -42.91 112.52
C ILE A 663 -30.00 -41.71 112.61
N SER A 664 -31.24 -41.97 113.00
CA SER A 664 -32.23 -40.94 113.33
C SER A 664 -32.61 -41.05 114.81
N ASP A 665 -32.96 -39.91 115.41
CA ASP A 665 -33.35 -39.77 116.82
C ASP A 665 -32.23 -40.07 117.85
N MET A 666 -31.08 -39.38 117.71
CA MET A 666 -30.12 -39.30 118.81
C MET A 666 -30.54 -38.20 119.79
N TRP A 667 -30.78 -38.58 121.04
CA TRP A 667 -31.05 -37.63 122.12
C TRP A 667 -30.22 -37.99 123.35
N TRP A 668 -29.67 -36.97 124.01
CA TRP A 668 -28.94 -37.19 125.25
C TRP A 668 -29.89 -37.61 126.37
N SER A 669 -29.48 -38.60 127.17
CA SER A 669 -30.11 -39.01 128.44
C SER A 669 -29.12 -38.87 129.60
N ASP A 670 -29.60 -38.97 130.84
CA ASP A 670 -28.78 -38.90 132.07
C ASP A 670 -27.87 -37.68 132.17
N ILE A 671 -28.47 -36.53 131.90
CA ILE A 671 -27.72 -35.31 131.75
C ILE A 671 -27.51 -34.65 133.11
N ILE A 672 -26.26 -34.44 133.51
CA ILE A 672 -25.88 -33.92 134.82
C ILE A 672 -25.49 -32.44 134.69
N ASP A 673 -26.25 -31.57 135.34
CA ASP A 673 -25.94 -30.16 135.58
C ASP A 673 -26.02 -29.96 137.11
N ASN A 674 -24.86 -29.97 137.76
CA ASN A 674 -24.77 -30.06 139.22
C ASN A 674 -24.84 -28.70 139.93
N ASP A 675 -24.58 -27.59 139.23
CA ASP A 675 -24.66 -26.23 139.77
C ASP A 675 -25.83 -25.42 139.20
N GLY A 676 -26.55 -25.95 138.23
CA GLY A 676 -27.85 -25.45 137.77
C GLY A 676 -27.75 -24.17 136.95
N ASP A 677 -26.58 -23.93 136.33
CA ASP A 677 -26.32 -22.74 135.52
C ASP A 677 -26.77 -22.90 134.04
N GLY A 678 -27.20 -24.11 133.66
CA GLY A 678 -27.65 -24.47 132.33
C GLY A 678 -26.59 -25.13 131.44
N TYR A 679 -25.35 -25.30 131.92
CA TYR A 679 -24.29 -26.05 131.24
C TYR A 679 -24.11 -27.44 131.87
N ARG A 680 -23.99 -28.47 131.03
CA ARG A 680 -24.04 -29.87 131.48
C ARG A 680 -22.65 -30.50 131.45
N GLN A 681 -22.22 -31.09 132.57
CA GLN A 681 -20.87 -31.68 132.72
C GLN A 681 -20.76 -33.10 132.15
N ALA A 682 -21.87 -33.81 132.00
CA ALA A 682 -21.92 -35.15 131.39
C ALA A 682 -23.33 -35.47 130.88
N GLY A 683 -23.41 -36.37 129.89
CA GLY A 683 -24.64 -36.99 129.39
C GLY A 683 -24.29 -38.22 128.55
N THR A 684 -25.26 -39.12 128.35
CA THR A 684 -25.11 -40.31 127.49
C THR A 684 -25.91 -40.10 126.21
N LEU A 685 -25.25 -40.22 125.06
CA LEU A 685 -25.82 -39.96 123.73
C LEU A 685 -26.58 -41.16 123.17
#